data_AF-A0A857JNP7-F1
#
_entry.id   AF-A0A857JNP7-F1
#
_cell.length_a   1.000
_cell.length_b   1.000
_cell.length_c   1.000
_cell.angle_alpha   90.00
_cell.angle_beta   90.00
_cell.angle_gamma   90.00
#
_symmetry.space_group_name_H-M   'P 1'
#
loop_
_entity.id
_entity.type
_entity.pdbx_description
1 polymer ?
#
loop_
_entity_poly.entity_id
_entity_poly.type
_entity_poly.pdbx_seq_one_letter_code
_entity_poly.pdbx_strand_id
1 'polypeptide(L)'
;MKFKTFALCAIAAAISGCGTDSDNNPNTLGSIALSGTPTSGETLSATVNDPDGISGTITYYWYADGQAIVDENTSTLTLTDEQIGLSVTVQALYTDDGNTNESHISDPTADVSAIAFPASVSISGDALVGSTLSATVADQNGIENATIVYAWFADDTVIDDQVTAELTLSDNEFGTIITVNATFEDDRGFSESVTSSGTDTVSRVNSAGTVVIQGTPTVGNTLTTEITDPDGVTGTVAYQWYADGNAISGATSAEYVVDASIVGRVITVELTYVDDNSFDENYVSAPTITVTNVAVDQAGRIDIIGTSPYLTTATLTAEITDNNGVDESNVVYTWSADGVVIADANSKTFTPTSQAGSIISVSASYTDNDAFTDTVTDSLDTLVYTQVVGDTAALENAVGGLADGDVLGLNTNVYSPGAAIELTSAITLRAIEGQTPTVSGDVCIHVASGVDGATVTGLTFTDIDTLSSSSCDSGEEAVIYSEGDNFVFSQNTMDGEQATLNYPDDAYHWLVIKGNGALIERNTFTGRTVATEGSIIKLASSGSDHVIQYNLFSDSNNPNYDNSSLLLLNLGSTTGTDAADMANFTVQYNLIDNVRTGRRLMRVQTSGATIKGNTIVDASGGISLEDGGFNNVRDNIIIRTTDLLITDGKDQDDDRPSGVLVTPLGHTITNNYIAGIRSGNKEAGGIVFTANPFSQADGGVPNSGNQAILDGTGDLTLTVTSNSVLNSLQPIVFSTEIGSRAPVGDCDELTATNSPQLYALTKNFFVIDFDANVIANGFNDNASTEGLYLNADGDFSDHSFEYDCDLINHTESAFTNNFGFSDSYMSGDTSDDWVDIRNLDGNGEFNTDGAIDQNPADNGKEVPEFITASSTLIESDPNGAQAIAGAKGLHYIQASEVGVGSTWVANDE
;
A
#
# COMPACT_ATOMS: atom_id res chain seq x y z
N MET A 1 -9.83 16.02 40.09
CA MET A 1 -8.85 17.05 39.65
C MET A 1 -9.59 18.38 39.49
N LYS A 2 -9.02 19.50 39.96
CA LYS A 2 -9.37 20.94 39.76
C LYS A 2 -10.67 21.53 40.36
N PHE A 3 -10.41 22.47 41.28
CA PHE A 3 -11.24 23.59 41.75
C PHE A 3 -12.14 24.25 40.71
N LYS A 4 -13.33 24.68 41.15
CA LYS A 4 -13.87 26.03 40.87
C LYS A 4 -14.86 26.45 41.97
N THR A 5 -14.35 27.28 42.87
CA THR A 5 -15.15 28.21 43.67
C THR A 5 -15.46 29.41 42.77
N PHE A 6 -16.74 29.78 42.60
CA PHE A 6 -17.12 31.12 42.20
C PHE A 6 -18.22 31.62 43.13
N ALA A 7 -17.90 32.70 43.82
CA ALA A 7 -18.78 33.44 44.71
C ALA A 7 -19.75 34.31 43.89
N LEU A 8 -20.99 34.48 44.38
CA LEU A 8 -21.67 35.77 44.30
C LEU A 8 -22.68 35.94 45.45
N CYS A 9 -22.46 37.00 46.23
CA CYS A 9 -23.31 37.53 47.29
C CYS A 9 -24.60 38.19 46.74
N ALA A 10 -25.69 38.11 47.51
CA ALA A 10 -26.56 39.25 47.92
C ALA A 10 -27.73 38.69 48.75
N ILE A 11 -27.71 38.79 50.09
CA ILE A 11 -28.44 39.81 50.85
C ILE A 11 -29.89 40.02 50.38
N ALA A 12 -30.82 39.29 51.00
CA ALA A 12 -32.07 39.83 51.54
C ALA A 12 -32.26 39.14 52.91
N ALA A 13 -31.79 39.74 54.00
CA ALA A 13 -32.55 40.71 54.80
C ALA A 13 -33.69 40.06 55.61
N ALA A 14 -33.36 39.80 56.88
CA ALA A 14 -34.17 40.02 58.07
C ALA A 14 -35.60 39.43 58.12
N ILE A 15 -35.84 38.56 59.10
CA ILE A 15 -36.81 38.81 60.18
C ILE A 15 -36.22 38.25 61.48
N SER A 16 -35.44 39.09 62.17
CA SER A 16 -35.52 39.21 63.61
C SER A 16 -36.36 40.46 63.87
N GLY A 17 -37.66 40.26 64.07
CA GLY A 17 -38.64 41.33 64.29
C GLY A 17 -39.64 40.88 65.35
N CYS A 18 -39.28 41.11 66.60
CA CYS A 18 -40.23 41.15 67.69
C CYS A 18 -41.18 42.34 67.47
N GLY A 19 -42.49 42.14 67.58
CA GLY A 19 -43.44 43.23 67.82
C GLY A 19 -44.43 43.52 66.70
N THR A 20 -45.64 43.02 66.91
CA THR A 20 -46.92 43.71 66.67
C THR A 20 -47.10 44.35 65.29
N ASP A 21 -47.78 43.65 64.39
CA ASP A 21 -48.94 44.28 63.75
C ASP A 21 -50.20 43.85 64.51
N SER A 22 -50.96 44.85 64.91
CA SER A 22 -52.19 44.75 65.64
C SER A 22 -53.29 44.37 64.67
N ASP A 23 -53.40 43.09 64.34
CA ASP A 23 -54.69 42.50 63.99
C ASP A 23 -54.71 41.03 64.40
N ASN A 24 -55.77 40.69 65.10
CA ASN A 24 -55.99 39.43 65.78
C ASN A 24 -56.33 38.32 64.77
N ASN A 25 -55.41 37.99 63.87
CA ASN A 25 -55.49 36.80 63.02
C ASN A 25 -54.16 36.01 63.09
N PRO A 26 -54.03 35.04 64.00
CA PRO A 26 -52.86 34.18 64.06
C PRO A 26 -52.91 33.19 62.89
N ASN A 27 -52.28 33.50 61.74
CA ASN A 27 -51.99 32.46 60.76
C ASN A 27 -50.89 31.53 61.34
N THR A 28 -51.12 30.23 61.27
CA THR A 28 -50.16 29.21 61.71
C THR A 28 -49.62 28.51 60.48
N LEU A 29 -48.35 28.79 60.13
CA LEU A 29 -47.71 28.27 58.91
C LEU A 29 -47.85 26.75 58.77
N GLY A 30 -48.14 26.29 57.56
CA GLY A 30 -48.14 24.88 57.23
C GLY A 30 -46.74 24.29 57.06
N SER A 31 -46.70 23.00 56.69
CA SER A 31 -45.47 22.20 56.62
C SER A 31 -45.52 21.21 55.46
N ILE A 32 -44.35 20.84 54.94
CA ILE A 32 -44.22 19.82 53.89
C ILE A 32 -43.39 18.66 54.42
N ALA A 33 -43.94 17.46 54.32
CA ALA A 33 -43.24 16.22 54.65
C ALA A 33 -42.98 15.40 53.38
N LEU A 34 -41.73 14.97 53.21
CA LEU A 34 -41.36 13.98 52.21
C LEU A 34 -41.45 12.57 52.80
N SER A 35 -41.94 11.64 51.99
CA SER A 35 -42.01 10.21 52.28
C SER A 35 -41.53 9.41 51.07
N GLY A 36 -41.10 8.18 51.29
CA GLY A 36 -40.39 7.37 50.30
C GLY A 36 -38.91 7.21 50.67
N THR A 37 -38.22 6.37 49.92
CA THR A 37 -36.79 6.09 50.14
C THR A 37 -35.99 6.77 49.04
N PRO A 38 -34.98 7.60 49.35
CA PRO A 38 -34.15 8.24 48.34
C PRO A 38 -33.21 7.21 47.72
N THR A 39 -33.69 6.48 46.72
CA THR A 39 -32.96 5.44 45.99
C THR A 39 -33.36 5.52 44.51
N SER A 40 -32.39 5.39 43.59
CA SER A 40 -32.68 5.44 42.15
C SER A 40 -33.75 4.41 41.77
N GLY A 41 -34.73 4.80 40.94
CA GLY A 41 -35.90 4.00 40.57
C GLY A 41 -37.08 4.06 41.56
N GLU A 42 -36.87 4.50 42.81
CA GLU A 42 -37.93 4.67 43.81
C GLU A 42 -38.63 6.02 43.69
N THR A 43 -39.83 6.15 44.27
CA THR A 43 -40.64 7.37 44.19
C THR A 43 -40.75 8.07 45.54
N LEU A 44 -40.38 9.35 45.58
CA LEU A 44 -40.65 10.26 46.70
C LEU A 44 -42.05 10.87 46.57
N SER A 45 -42.74 11.04 47.69
CA SER A 45 -44.08 11.63 47.78
C SER A 45 -44.12 12.77 48.78
N ALA A 46 -44.67 13.91 48.36
CA ALA A 46 -44.80 15.14 49.14
C ALA A 46 -46.21 15.27 49.71
N THR A 47 -46.31 15.45 51.03
CA THR A 47 -47.58 15.77 51.71
C THR A 47 -47.48 17.15 52.34
N VAL A 48 -48.47 18.00 52.05
CA VAL A 48 -48.59 19.34 52.65
C VAL A 48 -49.65 19.30 53.74
N ASN A 49 -49.34 19.81 54.92
CA ASN A 49 -50.26 19.91 56.04
C ASN A 49 -50.29 21.32 56.59
N ASP A 50 -51.50 21.86 56.76
CA ASP A 50 -51.75 23.15 57.36
C ASP A 50 -52.74 23.02 58.55
N PRO A 51 -52.49 23.65 59.71
CA PRO A 51 -53.35 23.53 60.90
C PRO A 51 -54.82 23.95 60.72
N ASP A 52 -55.14 24.87 59.81
CA ASP A 52 -56.53 25.30 59.57
C ASP A 52 -57.18 24.69 58.31
N GLY A 53 -56.37 24.06 57.44
CA GLY A 53 -56.81 23.27 56.29
C GLY A 53 -56.32 23.86 54.97
N ILE A 54 -56.40 23.05 53.90
CA ILE A 54 -56.01 23.47 52.55
C ILE A 54 -57.16 23.12 51.60
N SER A 55 -57.87 24.13 51.10
CA SER A 55 -58.93 23.97 50.07
C SER A 55 -58.47 24.37 48.66
N GLY A 56 -57.31 25.02 48.53
CA GLY A 56 -56.69 25.38 47.25
C GLY A 56 -55.99 24.21 46.54
N THR A 57 -55.64 24.41 45.27
CA THR A 57 -54.76 23.48 44.53
C THR A 57 -53.31 23.71 44.95
N ILE A 58 -52.57 22.62 45.18
CA ILE A 58 -51.14 22.66 45.53
C ILE A 58 -50.31 22.50 44.24
N THR A 59 -49.33 23.38 44.04
CA THR A 59 -48.33 23.25 42.97
C THR A 59 -46.98 22.88 43.56
N TYR A 60 -46.31 21.88 43.00
CA TYR A 60 -45.02 21.37 43.48
C TYR A 60 -43.88 21.74 42.52
N TYR A 61 -42.67 21.89 43.07
CA TYR A 61 -41.42 21.99 42.31
C TYR A 61 -40.34 21.18 43.02
N TRP A 62 -39.73 20.22 42.33
CA TRP A 62 -38.69 19.37 42.90
C TRP A 62 -37.28 19.89 42.60
N TYR A 63 -36.37 19.66 43.54
CA TYR A 63 -34.97 20.06 43.43
C TYR A 63 -34.03 18.94 43.87
N ALA A 64 -32.93 18.76 43.16
CA ALA A 64 -31.80 17.92 43.56
C ALA A 64 -30.58 18.80 43.87
N ASP A 65 -30.06 18.72 45.09
CA ASP A 65 -29.00 19.60 45.63
C ASP A 65 -29.24 21.11 45.35
N GLY A 66 -30.50 21.53 45.47
CA GLY A 66 -30.95 22.90 45.23
C GLY A 66 -31.11 23.31 43.76
N GLN A 67 -30.82 22.44 42.79
CA GLN A 67 -31.10 22.65 41.37
C GLN A 67 -32.49 22.11 41.00
N ALA A 68 -33.28 22.89 40.26
CA ALA A 68 -34.63 22.48 39.88
C ALA A 68 -34.61 21.30 38.92
N ILE A 69 -35.43 20.28 39.20
CA ILE A 69 -35.69 19.19 38.28
C ILE A 69 -36.80 19.66 37.34
N VAL A 70 -36.46 19.79 36.06
CA VAL A 70 -37.32 20.42 35.06
C VAL A 70 -38.57 19.56 34.84
N ASP A 71 -39.72 20.22 34.70
CA ASP A 71 -41.05 19.64 34.42
C ASP A 71 -41.64 18.69 35.50
N GLU A 72 -40.97 18.53 36.64
CA GLU A 72 -41.46 17.74 37.78
C GLU A 72 -42.29 18.59 38.73
N ASN A 73 -43.60 18.65 38.46
CA ASN A 73 -44.54 19.54 39.19
C ASN A 73 -45.68 18.79 39.92
N THR A 74 -45.55 17.48 40.11
CA THR A 74 -46.56 16.67 40.80
C THR A 74 -46.21 16.43 42.27
N SER A 75 -47.15 15.89 43.04
CA SER A 75 -46.93 15.53 44.44
C SER A 75 -45.95 14.37 44.62
N THR A 76 -45.43 13.79 43.54
CA THR A 76 -44.49 12.67 43.56
C THR A 76 -43.34 12.90 42.58
N LEU A 77 -42.17 12.34 42.87
CA LEU A 77 -41.00 12.33 41.99
C LEU A 77 -40.41 10.93 41.97
N THR A 78 -40.33 10.29 40.79
CA THR A 78 -39.54 9.06 40.62
C THR A 78 -38.09 9.45 40.40
N LEU A 79 -37.20 8.90 41.22
CA LEU A 79 -35.78 9.20 41.16
C LEU A 79 -35.13 8.45 40.01
N THR A 80 -34.24 9.14 39.31
CA THR A 80 -33.45 8.63 38.18
C THR A 80 -31.97 8.59 38.55
N ASP A 81 -31.15 7.97 37.71
CA ASP A 81 -29.71 7.84 37.98
C ASP A 81 -29.01 9.22 38.05
N GLU A 82 -29.55 10.25 37.41
CA GLU A 82 -29.06 11.63 37.49
C GLU A 82 -29.13 12.24 38.89
N GLN A 83 -29.94 11.69 39.80
CA GLN A 83 -30.02 12.19 41.19
C GLN A 83 -29.14 11.42 42.18
N ILE A 84 -28.45 10.35 41.78
CA ILE A 84 -27.60 9.56 42.70
C ILE A 84 -26.55 10.46 43.37
N GLY A 85 -26.43 10.35 44.69
CA GLY A 85 -25.53 11.17 45.50
C GLY A 85 -26.02 12.59 45.80
N LEU A 86 -27.21 12.98 45.32
CA LEU A 86 -27.81 14.28 45.60
C LEU A 86 -28.94 14.15 46.62
N SER A 87 -29.08 15.14 47.52
CA SER A 87 -30.26 15.26 48.38
C SER A 87 -31.43 15.90 47.62
N VAL A 88 -32.66 15.46 47.89
CA VAL A 88 -33.86 15.94 47.19
C VAL A 88 -34.74 16.78 48.11
N THR A 89 -35.22 17.92 47.63
CA THR A 89 -36.24 18.75 48.30
C THR A 89 -37.42 19.01 47.37
N VAL A 90 -38.56 19.36 47.95
CA VAL A 90 -39.73 19.83 47.20
C VAL A 90 -40.24 21.14 47.77
N GLN A 91 -40.55 22.08 46.89
CA GLN A 91 -41.29 23.29 47.22
C GLN A 91 -42.77 23.10 46.90
N ALA A 92 -43.66 23.50 47.80
CA ALA A 92 -45.11 23.51 47.54
C ALA A 92 -45.70 24.91 47.75
N LEU A 93 -46.51 25.35 46.79
CA LEU A 93 -47.25 26.62 46.80
C LEU A 93 -48.75 26.33 46.87
N TYR A 94 -49.46 26.94 47.82
CA TYR A 94 -50.90 26.71 48.04
C TYR A 94 -51.57 27.89 48.75
N THR A 95 -52.91 27.89 48.79
CA THR A 95 -53.73 28.81 49.58
C THR A 95 -54.41 28.03 50.70
N ASP A 96 -54.25 28.47 51.95
CA ASP A 96 -54.87 27.86 53.14
C ASP A 96 -56.38 28.19 53.24
N ASP A 97 -57.09 27.57 54.19
CA ASP A 97 -58.52 27.84 54.44
C ASP A 97 -58.78 29.21 55.09
N GLY A 98 -57.73 29.87 55.59
CA GLY A 98 -57.69 31.26 56.00
C GLY A 98 -57.62 32.28 54.85
N ASN A 99 -57.47 31.83 53.59
CA ASN A 99 -57.19 32.61 52.37
C ASN A 99 -55.80 33.30 52.33
N THR A 100 -54.79 32.73 53.00
CA THR A 100 -53.38 33.15 52.89
C THR A 100 -52.64 32.28 51.87
N ASN A 101 -51.82 32.91 51.02
CA ASN A 101 -50.93 32.16 50.14
C ASN A 101 -49.64 31.79 50.86
N GLU A 102 -49.32 30.50 50.90
CA GLU A 102 -48.11 29.96 51.53
C GLU A 102 -47.19 29.30 50.51
N SER A 103 -45.89 29.30 50.82
CA SER A 103 -44.84 28.64 50.04
C SER A 103 -43.76 28.14 50.99
N HIS A 104 -43.57 26.82 51.03
CA HIS A 104 -42.56 26.18 51.88
C HIS A 104 -41.70 25.23 51.06
N ILE A 105 -40.50 24.94 51.56
CA ILE A 105 -39.60 23.91 51.02
C ILE A 105 -39.46 22.86 52.11
N SER A 106 -39.53 21.59 51.74
CA SER A 106 -39.29 20.48 52.68
C SER A 106 -37.86 20.48 53.21
N ASP A 107 -37.63 19.78 54.32
CA ASP A 107 -36.27 19.35 54.65
C ASP A 107 -35.72 18.43 53.53
N PRO A 108 -34.39 18.44 53.27
CA PRO A 108 -33.78 17.55 52.28
C PRO A 108 -33.87 16.09 52.70
N THR A 109 -34.02 15.20 51.72
CA THR A 109 -33.80 13.76 51.94
C THR A 109 -32.33 13.49 52.28
N ALA A 110 -32.02 12.27 52.72
CA ALA A 110 -30.66 11.76 52.54
C ALA A 110 -30.30 11.70 51.05
N ASP A 111 -29.02 11.64 50.74
CA ASP A 111 -28.53 11.52 49.36
C ASP A 111 -29.11 10.25 48.70
N VAL A 112 -29.53 10.38 47.44
CA VAL A 112 -30.12 9.27 46.69
C VAL A 112 -29.10 8.14 46.53
N SER A 113 -29.46 6.95 46.99
CA SER A 113 -28.62 5.75 46.89
C SER A 113 -28.79 5.04 45.54
N ALA A 114 -27.74 4.40 45.04
CA ALA A 114 -27.79 3.53 43.87
C ALA A 114 -28.35 2.13 44.21
N ILE A 115 -28.73 1.36 43.18
CA ILE A 115 -29.12 -0.06 43.27
C ILE A 115 -28.08 -0.90 42.50
N ALA A 116 -27.70 -2.05 43.07
CA ALA A 116 -26.80 -3.03 42.45
C ALA A 116 -27.51 -3.86 41.38
N PHE A 117 -26.79 -4.24 40.32
CA PHE A 117 -27.26 -5.14 39.26
C PHE A 117 -26.47 -6.45 39.29
N PRO A 118 -27.05 -7.57 38.81
CA PRO A 118 -26.35 -8.83 38.81
C PRO A 118 -25.31 -8.89 37.68
N ALA A 119 -24.04 -9.11 38.07
CA ALA A 119 -22.95 -9.42 37.16
C ALA A 119 -22.98 -10.89 36.68
N SER A 120 -22.27 -11.16 35.58
CA SER A 120 -22.01 -12.53 35.08
C SER A 120 -20.61 -12.66 34.50
N VAL A 121 -20.06 -13.88 34.50
CA VAL A 121 -18.81 -14.22 33.82
C VAL A 121 -19.00 -15.51 33.01
N SER A 122 -18.47 -15.53 31.79
CA SER A 122 -18.54 -16.68 30.87
C SER A 122 -17.14 -17.07 30.41
N ILE A 123 -16.93 -18.35 30.15
CA ILE A 123 -15.70 -18.90 29.58
C ILE A 123 -15.98 -19.28 28.12
N SER A 124 -15.05 -18.95 27.24
CA SER A 124 -15.01 -19.40 25.85
C SER A 124 -13.65 -20.05 25.54
N GLY A 125 -13.58 -20.85 24.48
CA GLY A 125 -12.42 -21.65 24.11
C GLY A 125 -12.64 -23.16 24.31
N ASP A 126 -11.76 -23.96 23.74
CA ASP A 126 -11.84 -25.43 23.81
C ASP A 126 -11.18 -25.95 25.10
N ALA A 127 -11.85 -26.87 25.79
CA ALA A 127 -11.30 -27.58 26.95
C ALA A 127 -10.30 -28.67 26.50
N LEU A 128 -9.20 -28.23 25.92
CA LEU A 128 -8.14 -29.07 25.36
C LEU A 128 -6.78 -28.56 25.85
N VAL A 129 -5.91 -29.46 26.31
CA VAL A 129 -4.52 -29.12 26.68
C VAL A 129 -3.85 -28.35 25.53
N GLY A 130 -3.17 -27.25 25.86
CA GLY A 130 -2.53 -26.34 24.91
C GLY A 130 -3.44 -25.24 24.36
N SER A 131 -4.77 -25.34 24.54
CA SER A 131 -5.71 -24.29 24.15
C SER A 131 -5.81 -23.20 25.21
N THR A 132 -6.19 -22.00 24.78
CA THR A 132 -6.44 -20.85 25.66
C THR A 132 -7.95 -20.67 25.89
N LEU A 133 -8.34 -20.60 27.15
CA LEU A 133 -9.67 -20.21 27.59
C LEU A 133 -9.70 -18.71 27.86
N SER A 134 -10.77 -18.03 27.44
CA SER A 134 -10.99 -16.60 27.66
C SER A 134 -12.23 -16.36 28.50
N ALA A 135 -12.09 -15.55 29.55
CA ALA A 135 -13.16 -15.12 30.44
C ALA A 135 -13.71 -13.76 30.01
N THR A 136 -15.04 -13.63 29.94
CA THR A 136 -15.72 -12.37 29.65
C THR A 136 -16.73 -12.05 30.74
N VAL A 137 -16.58 -10.87 31.34
CA VAL A 137 -17.48 -10.33 32.37
C VAL A 137 -18.52 -9.41 31.72
N ALA A 138 -19.76 -9.47 32.19
CA ALA A 138 -20.82 -8.55 31.78
C ALA A 138 -21.64 -8.11 32.99
N ASP A 139 -21.91 -6.80 33.06
CA ASP A 139 -22.86 -6.18 33.99
C ASP A 139 -23.78 -5.20 33.23
N GLN A 140 -25.04 -5.11 33.65
CA GLN A 140 -26.04 -4.23 33.05
C GLN A 140 -25.76 -2.74 33.28
N ASN A 141 -25.04 -2.39 34.35
CA ASN A 141 -24.76 -1.01 34.71
C ASN A 141 -23.38 -0.49 34.27
N GLY A 142 -22.61 -1.32 33.56
CA GLY A 142 -21.30 -0.96 33.01
C GLY A 142 -20.11 -1.41 33.87
N ILE A 143 -19.01 -1.74 33.18
CA ILE A 143 -17.72 -2.12 33.77
C ILE A 143 -16.55 -1.42 33.05
N GLU A 144 -16.82 -0.32 32.35
CA GLU A 144 -15.88 0.27 31.37
C GLU A 144 -14.57 0.75 32.02
N ASN A 145 -14.61 1.07 33.31
CA ASN A 145 -13.45 1.51 34.08
C ASN A 145 -13.02 0.51 35.17
N ALA A 146 -13.60 -0.69 35.18
CA ALA A 146 -13.37 -1.67 36.24
C ALA A 146 -12.01 -2.38 36.08
N THR A 147 -11.26 -2.49 37.18
CA THR A 147 -10.11 -3.41 37.24
C THR A 147 -10.60 -4.77 37.70
N ILE A 148 -10.57 -5.75 36.79
CA ILE A 148 -11.06 -7.11 37.06
C ILE A 148 -9.89 -7.99 37.48
N VAL A 149 -10.04 -8.66 38.62
CA VAL A 149 -9.09 -9.69 39.09
C VAL A 149 -9.73 -11.05 38.90
N TYR A 150 -9.05 -11.93 38.17
CA TYR A 150 -9.50 -13.28 37.91
C TYR A 150 -8.84 -14.27 38.89
N ALA A 151 -9.53 -15.36 39.20
CA ALA A 151 -8.99 -16.54 39.85
C ALA A 151 -9.54 -17.78 39.14
N TRP A 152 -8.66 -18.54 38.49
CA TRP A 152 -9.03 -19.76 37.79
C TRP A 152 -8.95 -20.97 38.71
N PHE A 153 -9.82 -21.95 38.48
CA PHE A 153 -9.91 -23.18 39.29
C PHE A 153 -10.02 -24.40 38.38
N ALA A 154 -9.33 -25.48 38.77
CA ALA A 154 -9.46 -26.82 38.23
C ALA A 154 -10.07 -27.73 39.32
N ASP A 155 -11.28 -28.27 39.08
CA ASP A 155 -12.04 -29.06 40.06
C ASP A 155 -12.06 -28.44 41.47
N ASP A 156 -12.47 -27.17 41.55
CA ASP A 156 -12.52 -26.35 42.78
C ASP A 156 -11.15 -26.04 43.44
N THR A 157 -10.04 -26.44 42.83
CA THR A 157 -8.68 -26.10 43.30
C THR A 157 -8.14 -24.92 42.51
N VAL A 158 -7.67 -23.88 43.20
CA VAL A 158 -7.13 -22.68 42.56
C VAL A 158 -5.89 -23.03 41.71
N ILE A 159 -5.82 -22.46 40.51
CA ILE A 159 -4.64 -22.51 39.66
C ILE A 159 -3.79 -21.29 40.03
N ASP A 160 -2.66 -21.54 40.70
CA ASP A 160 -1.82 -20.48 41.25
C ASP A 160 -1.32 -19.51 40.15
N ASP A 161 -1.21 -18.23 40.53
CA ASP A 161 -0.70 -17.13 39.71
C ASP A 161 -1.50 -16.78 38.42
N GLN A 162 -2.67 -17.38 38.20
CA GLN A 162 -3.54 -17.09 37.05
C GLN A 162 -4.58 -16.01 37.36
N VAL A 163 -4.23 -14.74 37.09
CA VAL A 163 -5.05 -13.56 37.44
C VAL A 163 -5.57 -12.74 36.26
N THR A 164 -5.31 -13.18 35.03
CA THR A 164 -5.74 -12.54 33.78
C THR A 164 -7.04 -13.14 33.24
N ALA A 165 -7.66 -12.44 32.28
CA ALA A 165 -8.86 -12.91 31.59
C ALA A 165 -8.61 -14.15 30.71
N GLU A 166 -7.35 -14.53 30.50
CA GLU A 166 -6.97 -15.70 29.70
C GLU A 166 -6.25 -16.73 30.57
N LEU A 167 -6.53 -18.01 30.31
CA LEU A 167 -5.86 -19.18 30.88
C LEU A 167 -5.46 -20.14 29.76
N THR A 168 -4.17 -20.42 29.62
CA THR A 168 -3.71 -21.50 28.73
C THR A 168 -3.68 -22.82 29.50
N LEU A 169 -4.39 -23.83 28.99
CA LEU A 169 -4.49 -25.13 29.64
C LEU A 169 -3.20 -25.92 29.46
N SER A 170 -2.67 -26.44 30.57
CA SER A 170 -1.51 -27.31 30.58
C SER A 170 -1.90 -28.75 30.90
N ASP A 171 -0.91 -29.62 30.89
CA ASP A 171 -1.08 -31.03 31.26
C ASP A 171 -1.54 -31.24 32.70
N ASN A 172 -1.31 -30.26 33.60
CA ASN A 172 -1.79 -30.31 34.97
C ASN A 172 -3.32 -30.22 35.07
N GLU A 173 -3.97 -29.58 34.10
CA GLU A 173 -5.43 -29.40 34.07
C GLU A 173 -6.14 -30.57 33.37
N PHE A 174 -5.41 -31.53 32.79
CA PHE A 174 -6.01 -32.67 32.10
C PHE A 174 -6.96 -33.46 33.00
N GLY A 175 -8.15 -33.76 32.48
CA GLY A 175 -9.18 -34.49 33.21
C GLY A 175 -9.96 -33.67 34.25
N THR A 176 -9.67 -32.37 34.39
CA THR A 176 -10.37 -31.46 35.31
C THR A 176 -11.43 -30.63 34.60
N ILE A 177 -12.36 -30.04 35.36
CA ILE A 177 -13.30 -29.01 34.88
C ILE A 177 -12.80 -27.64 35.31
N ILE A 178 -12.79 -26.68 34.37
CA ILE A 178 -12.29 -25.32 34.63
C ILE A 178 -13.43 -24.37 34.96
N THR A 179 -13.24 -23.55 35.99
CA THR A 179 -14.10 -22.41 36.33
C THR A 179 -13.25 -21.17 36.59
N VAL A 180 -13.85 -19.99 36.45
CA VAL A 180 -13.20 -18.71 36.77
C VAL A 180 -14.07 -17.89 37.70
N ASN A 181 -13.47 -17.32 38.74
CA ASN A 181 -14.06 -16.28 39.56
C ASN A 181 -13.51 -14.92 39.12
N ALA A 182 -14.39 -13.97 38.84
CA ALA A 182 -14.04 -12.59 38.54
C ALA A 182 -14.52 -11.69 39.68
N THR A 183 -13.60 -10.88 40.23
CA THR A 183 -13.89 -9.90 41.27
C THR A 183 -13.54 -8.49 40.77
N PHE A 184 -14.48 -7.55 40.88
CA PHE A 184 -14.33 -6.19 40.36
C PHE A 184 -15.25 -5.20 41.09
N GLU A 185 -15.08 -3.90 40.84
CA GLU A 185 -16.02 -2.85 41.23
C GLU A 185 -16.68 -2.30 39.97
N ASP A 186 -18.02 -2.28 39.91
CA ASP A 186 -18.78 -1.80 38.76
C ASP A 186 -18.74 -0.25 38.62
N ASP A 187 -19.30 0.28 37.53
CA ASP A 187 -19.31 1.74 37.29
C ASP A 187 -20.17 2.52 38.33
N ARG A 188 -20.93 1.83 39.18
CA ARG A 188 -21.72 2.41 40.29
C ARG A 188 -21.07 2.24 41.68
N GLY A 189 -19.87 1.66 41.75
CA GLY A 189 -19.12 1.48 42.99
C GLY A 189 -19.52 0.26 43.82
N PHE A 190 -20.25 -0.71 43.25
CA PHE A 190 -20.55 -1.98 43.93
C PHE A 190 -19.45 -3.00 43.67
N SER A 191 -18.95 -3.60 44.76
CA SER A 191 -18.00 -4.71 44.66
C SER A 191 -18.74 -6.00 44.33
N GLU A 192 -18.42 -6.57 43.16
CA GLU A 192 -19.02 -7.80 42.63
C GLU A 192 -18.00 -8.95 42.65
N SER A 193 -18.50 -10.17 42.83
CA SER A 193 -17.70 -11.40 42.71
C SER A 193 -18.56 -12.52 42.14
N VAL A 194 -18.23 -12.95 40.93
CA VAL A 194 -19.04 -13.89 40.14
C VAL A 194 -18.18 -15.06 39.65
N THR A 195 -18.76 -16.26 39.67
CA THR A 195 -18.09 -17.48 39.18
C THR A 195 -18.81 -18.02 37.96
N SER A 196 -18.05 -18.43 36.95
CA SER A 196 -18.59 -18.98 35.71
C SER A 196 -19.24 -20.35 35.90
N SER A 197 -19.99 -20.80 34.91
CA SER A 197 -20.21 -22.24 34.72
C SER A 197 -18.90 -22.95 34.41
N GLY A 198 -18.81 -24.24 34.75
CA GLY A 198 -17.67 -25.08 34.38
C GLY A 198 -17.60 -25.33 32.88
N THR A 199 -16.39 -25.49 32.36
CA THR A 199 -16.14 -26.01 31.01
C THR A 199 -16.53 -27.48 30.90
N ASP A 200 -16.43 -28.04 29.69
CA ASP A 200 -16.28 -29.49 29.55
C ASP A 200 -14.96 -29.95 30.21
N THR A 201 -14.87 -31.25 30.52
CA THR A 201 -13.65 -31.84 31.08
C THR A 201 -12.48 -31.67 30.11
N VAL A 202 -11.35 -31.16 30.59
CA VAL A 202 -10.15 -30.94 29.77
C VAL A 202 -9.66 -32.27 29.21
N SER A 203 -9.60 -32.34 27.88
CA SER A 203 -9.11 -33.50 27.14
C SER A 203 -7.73 -33.23 26.53
N ARG A 204 -7.13 -34.26 25.91
CA ARG A 204 -5.94 -34.13 25.07
C ARG A 204 -6.15 -34.96 23.79
N VAL A 205 -5.48 -34.57 22.71
CA VAL A 205 -5.49 -35.31 21.44
C VAL A 205 -4.18 -36.10 21.35
N ASN A 206 -4.25 -37.29 20.76
CA ASN A 206 -3.09 -38.13 20.52
C ASN A 206 -2.19 -37.55 19.42
N SER A 207 -0.88 -37.57 19.64
CA SER A 207 0.13 -37.30 18.60
C SER A 207 0.62 -38.60 17.99
N ALA A 208 0.58 -38.71 16.66
CA ALA A 208 1.01 -39.95 16.02
C ALA A 208 2.53 -40.16 16.13
N GLY A 209 2.94 -41.35 16.59
CA GLY A 209 4.31 -41.83 16.54
C GLY A 209 4.78 -42.27 15.14
N THR A 210 6.08 -42.48 15.00
CA THR A 210 6.72 -42.96 13.77
C THR A 210 7.76 -44.03 14.08
N VAL A 211 8.01 -44.92 13.12
CA VAL A 211 9.09 -45.91 13.18
C VAL A 211 9.93 -45.93 11.92
N VAL A 212 11.24 -45.91 12.13
CA VAL A 212 12.27 -46.09 11.10
C VAL A 212 13.03 -47.37 11.37
N ILE A 213 13.24 -48.17 10.33
CA ILE A 213 14.18 -49.29 10.38
C ILE A 213 15.57 -48.71 10.10
N GLN A 214 16.49 -48.88 11.05
CA GLN A 214 17.89 -48.53 10.90
C GLN A 214 18.73 -49.73 10.49
N GLY A 215 19.70 -49.49 9.62
CA GLY A 215 20.65 -50.47 9.13
C GLY A 215 20.31 -50.99 7.74
N THR A 216 21.33 -51.41 7.02
CA THR A 216 21.18 -51.89 5.64
C THR A 216 20.64 -53.32 5.64
N PRO A 217 19.62 -53.64 4.81
CA PRO A 217 19.05 -54.98 4.72
C PRO A 217 19.99 -55.95 3.97
N THR A 218 21.22 -56.11 4.43
CA THR A 218 22.22 -57.03 3.87
C THR A 218 22.27 -58.29 4.71
N VAL A 219 22.40 -59.45 4.07
CA VAL A 219 22.50 -60.74 4.77
C VAL A 219 23.55 -60.72 5.89
N GLY A 220 23.13 -61.07 7.10
CA GLY A 220 23.95 -61.10 8.30
C GLY A 220 24.06 -59.77 9.04
N ASN A 221 23.56 -58.67 8.48
CA ASN A 221 23.48 -57.38 9.18
C ASN A 221 22.32 -57.38 10.18
N THR A 222 22.42 -56.58 11.23
CA THR A 222 21.34 -56.37 12.21
C THR A 222 20.59 -55.10 11.84
N LEU A 223 19.29 -55.23 11.63
CA LEU A 223 18.36 -54.11 11.55
C LEU A 223 17.86 -53.77 12.94
N THR A 224 17.75 -52.50 13.26
CA THR A 224 17.17 -52.02 14.52
C THR A 224 15.99 -51.11 14.22
N THR A 225 15.12 -50.90 15.20
CA THR A 225 14.00 -49.96 15.08
C THR A 225 14.27 -48.72 15.90
N GLU A 226 14.11 -47.55 15.29
CA GLU A 226 14.06 -46.27 16.00
C GLU A 226 12.61 -45.79 16.01
N ILE A 227 12.11 -45.46 17.20
CA ILE A 227 10.72 -45.03 17.42
C ILE A 227 10.77 -43.60 17.93
N THR A 228 9.98 -42.74 17.33
CA THR A 228 9.81 -41.36 17.79
C THR A 228 8.33 -41.09 17.94
N ASP A 229 7.91 -40.76 19.15
CA ASP A 229 6.55 -40.37 19.47
C ASP A 229 6.60 -39.05 20.26
N PRO A 230 5.94 -37.98 19.79
CA PRO A 230 5.84 -36.73 20.53
C PRO A 230 5.20 -36.89 21.92
N ASP A 231 4.32 -37.87 22.08
CA ASP A 231 3.62 -38.18 23.32
C ASP A 231 4.44 -39.14 24.22
N GLY A 232 5.65 -39.52 23.80
CA GLY A 232 6.61 -40.31 24.57
C GLY A 232 6.39 -41.83 24.50
N VAL A 233 7.48 -42.58 24.64
CA VAL A 233 7.48 -44.06 24.53
C VAL A 233 8.21 -44.69 25.71
N THR A 234 7.72 -44.50 26.94
CA THR A 234 8.30 -45.17 28.13
C THR A 234 7.72 -46.56 28.38
N GLY A 235 6.61 -46.90 27.71
CA GLY A 235 5.93 -48.19 27.77
C GLY A 235 6.71 -49.37 27.17
N THR A 236 6.12 -50.57 27.27
CA THR A 236 6.67 -51.77 26.61
C THR A 236 6.20 -51.81 25.16
N VAL A 237 7.15 -51.83 24.22
CA VAL A 237 6.87 -51.97 22.78
C VAL A 237 6.91 -53.44 22.37
N ALA A 238 5.88 -53.90 21.65
CA ALA A 238 5.87 -55.20 20.97
C ALA A 238 6.23 -55.03 19.49
N TYR A 239 7.02 -55.96 18.96
CA TYR A 239 7.54 -55.92 17.58
C TYR A 239 7.14 -57.17 16.80
N GLN A 240 6.92 -57.04 15.50
CA GLN A 240 6.85 -58.14 14.56
C GLN A 240 7.45 -57.73 13.21
N TRP A 241 8.51 -58.43 12.78
CA TRP A 241 9.14 -58.19 11.48
C TRP A 241 8.47 -58.98 10.36
N TYR A 242 8.45 -58.42 9.16
CA TYR A 242 7.83 -58.98 7.96
C TYR A 242 8.80 -58.95 6.77
N ALA A 243 8.69 -59.93 5.88
CA ALA A 243 9.36 -59.95 4.58
C ALA A 243 8.32 -60.05 3.45
N ASP A 244 8.26 -59.06 2.57
CA ASP A 244 7.20 -58.87 1.57
C ASP A 244 5.78 -59.02 2.17
N GLY A 245 5.56 -58.43 3.35
CA GLY A 245 4.29 -58.50 4.08
C GLY A 245 3.99 -59.85 4.76
N ASN A 246 4.90 -60.83 4.72
CA ASN A 246 4.75 -62.09 5.44
C ASN A 246 5.54 -62.07 6.76
N ALA A 247 4.89 -62.37 7.88
CA ALA A 247 5.52 -62.37 9.20
C ALA A 247 6.72 -63.33 9.26
N ILE A 248 7.85 -62.82 9.74
CA ILE A 248 9.06 -63.61 9.96
C ILE A 248 8.92 -64.29 11.32
N SER A 249 8.83 -65.63 11.30
CA SER A 249 8.55 -66.43 12.50
C SER A 249 9.59 -66.20 13.60
N GLY A 250 9.15 -65.70 14.75
CA GLY A 250 9.98 -65.49 15.94
C GLY A 250 10.78 -64.18 15.96
N ALA A 251 10.67 -63.34 14.91
CA ALA A 251 11.28 -62.03 14.87
C ALA A 251 10.39 -61.00 15.58
N THR A 252 10.46 -60.99 16.92
CA THR A 252 9.63 -60.13 17.79
C THR A 252 10.46 -59.25 18.73
N SER A 253 11.71 -58.99 18.37
CA SER A 253 12.61 -58.10 19.10
C SER A 253 12.74 -56.77 18.36
N ALA A 254 13.22 -55.72 19.03
CA ALA A 254 13.57 -54.44 18.42
C ALA A 254 14.71 -54.57 17.39
N GLU A 255 15.45 -55.69 17.44
CA GLU A 255 16.53 -56.01 16.52
C GLU A 255 16.18 -57.24 15.67
N TYR A 256 16.57 -57.22 14.39
CA TYR A 256 16.42 -58.34 13.48
C TYR A 256 17.69 -58.56 12.64
N VAL A 257 18.30 -59.74 12.78
CA VAL A 257 19.43 -60.14 11.93
C VAL A 257 18.91 -60.67 10.60
N VAL A 258 19.31 -60.04 9.50
CA VAL A 258 18.84 -60.35 8.14
C VAL A 258 19.30 -61.75 7.72
N ASP A 259 18.34 -62.62 7.42
CA ASP A 259 18.62 -64.00 7.01
C ASP A 259 18.85 -64.13 5.49
N ALA A 260 19.73 -65.04 5.08
CA ALA A 260 20.02 -65.27 3.66
C ALA A 260 18.80 -65.77 2.85
N SER A 261 17.79 -66.34 3.50
CA SER A 261 16.58 -66.88 2.87
C SER A 261 15.61 -65.81 2.36
N ILE A 262 15.77 -64.56 2.79
CA ILE A 262 14.90 -63.43 2.40
C ILE A 262 15.57 -62.47 1.40
N VAL A 263 16.71 -62.85 0.81
CA VAL A 263 17.35 -62.09 -0.28
C VAL A 263 16.35 -61.81 -1.40
N GLY A 264 16.32 -60.54 -1.85
CA GLY A 264 15.42 -60.03 -2.87
C GLY A 264 14.05 -59.56 -2.35
N ARG A 265 13.78 -59.67 -1.04
CA ARG A 265 12.53 -59.23 -0.41
C ARG A 265 12.72 -57.91 0.33
N VAL A 266 11.67 -57.12 0.50
CA VAL A 266 11.70 -55.94 1.38
C VAL A 266 11.33 -56.33 2.80
N ILE A 267 11.84 -55.60 3.79
CA ILE A 267 11.55 -55.81 5.20
C ILE A 267 10.67 -54.67 5.72
N THR A 268 9.66 -54.98 6.54
CA THR A 268 8.92 -54.00 7.35
C THR A 268 8.86 -54.49 8.80
N VAL A 269 8.64 -53.58 9.74
CA VAL A 269 8.35 -53.92 11.13
C VAL A 269 7.02 -53.31 11.54
N GLU A 270 6.17 -54.10 12.17
CA GLU A 270 4.99 -53.63 12.88
C GLU A 270 5.34 -53.52 14.36
N LEU A 271 4.87 -52.44 14.98
CA LEU A 271 5.00 -52.23 16.40
C LEU A 271 3.72 -51.72 17.03
N THR A 272 3.50 -52.18 18.26
CA THR A 272 2.35 -51.78 19.08
C THR A 272 2.82 -51.43 20.48
N TYR A 273 2.36 -50.29 21.00
CA TYR A 273 2.67 -49.82 22.35
C TYR A 273 1.55 -48.93 22.90
N VAL A 274 1.66 -48.57 24.18
CA VAL A 274 0.87 -47.50 24.78
C VAL A 274 1.85 -46.37 25.10
N ASP A 275 1.56 -45.17 24.60
CA ASP A 275 2.39 -43.98 24.80
C ASP A 275 2.31 -43.45 26.24
N ASP A 276 3.02 -42.35 26.55
CA ASP A 276 2.99 -41.78 27.90
C ASP A 276 1.66 -41.03 28.19
N ASN A 277 0.88 -40.73 27.14
CA ASN A 277 -0.45 -40.13 27.21
C ASN A 277 -1.60 -41.16 27.30
N SER A 278 -1.28 -42.46 27.38
CA SER A 278 -2.22 -43.59 27.47
C SER A 278 -3.05 -43.86 26.20
N PHE A 279 -2.58 -43.46 25.03
CA PHE A 279 -3.13 -43.87 23.73
C PHE A 279 -2.51 -45.18 23.24
N ASP A 280 -3.33 -46.02 22.59
CA ASP A 280 -2.89 -47.28 21.97
C ASP A 280 -2.34 -47.01 20.57
N GLU A 281 -1.07 -47.36 20.34
CA GLU A 281 -0.35 -47.14 19.10
C GLU A 281 -0.16 -48.43 18.30
N ASN A 282 -0.32 -48.34 16.97
CA ASN A 282 0.04 -49.42 16.04
C ASN A 282 0.61 -48.86 14.74
N TYR A 283 1.89 -49.10 14.49
CA TYR A 283 2.60 -48.59 13.33
C TYR A 283 3.30 -49.67 12.54
N VAL A 284 3.32 -49.49 11.23
CA VAL A 284 4.12 -50.28 10.31
C VAL A 284 5.13 -49.35 9.66
N SER A 285 6.41 -49.73 9.70
CA SER A 285 7.47 -48.96 9.04
C SER A 285 7.26 -48.91 7.53
N ALA A 286 7.88 -47.92 6.89
CA ALA A 286 8.13 -48.01 5.46
C ALA A 286 8.95 -49.29 5.13
N PRO A 287 8.75 -49.91 3.95
CA PRO A 287 9.55 -51.04 3.51
C PRO A 287 10.99 -50.60 3.25
N THR A 288 11.95 -51.44 3.66
CA THR A 288 13.35 -51.27 3.27
C THR A 288 13.51 -51.48 1.76
N ILE A 289 14.69 -51.17 1.21
CA ILE A 289 15.11 -51.73 -0.08
C ILE A 289 15.14 -53.26 -0.02
N THR A 290 15.20 -53.92 -1.18
CA THR A 290 15.29 -55.39 -1.23
C THR A 290 16.58 -55.89 -0.59
N VAL A 291 16.49 -56.97 0.17
CA VAL A 291 17.65 -57.59 0.83
C VAL A 291 18.69 -58.03 -0.19
N THR A 292 19.97 -57.71 0.04
CA THR A 292 21.09 -58.06 -0.83
C THR A 292 22.18 -58.85 -0.07
N ASN A 293 23.12 -59.44 -0.82
CA ASN A 293 24.29 -60.11 -0.24
C ASN A 293 25.43 -59.14 0.11
N VAL A 294 25.38 -57.91 -0.38
CA VAL A 294 26.39 -56.86 -0.18
C VAL A 294 25.63 -55.54 -0.06
N ALA A 295 26.09 -54.65 0.82
CA ALA A 295 25.52 -53.31 0.98
C ALA A 295 25.45 -52.56 -0.35
N VAL A 296 24.36 -51.81 -0.53
CA VAL A 296 24.12 -50.95 -1.69
C VAL A 296 23.85 -49.56 -1.15
N ASP A 297 24.57 -48.60 -1.69
CA ASP A 297 24.45 -47.19 -1.37
C ASP A 297 23.04 -46.65 -1.65
N GLN A 298 22.51 -45.87 -0.73
CA GLN A 298 21.26 -45.13 -0.88
C GLN A 298 21.53 -43.70 -0.47
N ALA A 299 21.16 -42.75 -1.35
CA ALA A 299 21.33 -41.34 -1.05
C ALA A 299 20.57 -40.96 0.24
N GLY A 300 21.26 -40.28 1.15
CA GLY A 300 20.63 -39.70 2.33
C GLY A 300 19.89 -38.40 1.99
N ARG A 301 19.42 -37.73 3.04
CA ARG A 301 18.88 -36.37 2.96
C ARG A 301 19.31 -35.55 4.17
N ILE A 302 19.17 -34.24 4.04
CA ILE A 302 19.34 -33.29 5.12
C ILE A 302 18.10 -32.41 5.17
N ASP A 303 17.58 -32.16 6.36
CA ASP A 303 16.45 -31.28 6.61
C ASP A 303 16.93 -30.11 7.49
N ILE A 304 16.56 -28.87 7.15
CA ILE A 304 16.78 -27.72 8.04
C ILE A 304 15.60 -27.54 9.00
N ILE A 305 15.83 -27.78 10.28
CA ILE A 305 14.84 -27.60 11.34
C ILE A 305 14.94 -26.17 11.91
N GLY A 306 13.83 -25.45 11.87
CA GLY A 306 13.64 -24.12 12.45
C GLY A 306 12.17 -23.68 12.39
N THR A 307 11.80 -22.64 13.13
CA THR A 307 10.45 -22.08 13.12
C THR A 307 10.38 -20.91 12.16
N SER A 308 9.43 -20.95 11.21
CA SER A 308 9.12 -19.81 10.33
C SER A 308 8.10 -18.86 11.01
N PRO A 309 8.26 -17.53 10.90
CA PRO A 309 9.33 -16.80 10.20
C PRO A 309 10.71 -16.98 10.85
N TYR A 310 11.74 -17.23 10.04
CA TYR A 310 13.10 -17.47 10.54
C TYR A 310 13.73 -16.15 11.01
N LEU A 311 14.34 -16.15 12.19
CA LEU A 311 14.91 -14.94 12.79
C LEU A 311 16.44 -15.01 12.91
N THR A 312 17.11 -13.86 12.83
CA THR A 312 18.56 -13.74 13.05
C THR A 312 19.02 -14.20 14.45
N THR A 313 18.08 -14.30 15.38
CA THR A 313 18.30 -14.75 16.77
C THR A 313 17.97 -16.23 17.00
N ALA A 314 17.28 -16.87 16.04
CA ALA A 314 16.85 -18.27 16.17
C ALA A 314 17.92 -19.23 15.63
N THR A 315 18.12 -20.36 16.31
CA THR A 315 19.09 -21.37 15.87
C THR A 315 18.42 -22.36 14.92
N LEU A 316 19.01 -22.55 13.75
CA LEU A 316 18.68 -23.59 12.79
C LEU A 316 19.50 -24.85 13.11
N THR A 317 18.88 -26.01 12.94
CA THR A 317 19.54 -27.32 13.12
C THR A 317 19.43 -28.11 11.84
N ALA A 318 20.57 -28.52 11.28
CA ALA A 318 20.57 -29.44 10.16
C ALA A 318 20.48 -30.89 10.68
N GLU A 319 19.52 -31.65 10.19
CA GLU A 319 19.34 -33.06 10.58
C GLU A 319 19.54 -33.96 9.37
N ILE A 320 20.52 -34.88 9.45
CA ILE A 320 20.80 -35.84 8.38
C ILE A 320 20.02 -37.11 8.66
N THR A 321 19.35 -37.62 7.64
CA THR A 321 18.78 -38.96 7.68
C THR A 321 19.40 -39.81 6.56
N ASP A 322 19.95 -40.95 6.96
CA ASP A 322 20.49 -41.99 6.08
C ASP A 322 19.95 -43.36 6.52
N ASN A 323 19.87 -44.34 5.62
CA ASN A 323 19.21 -45.62 5.86
C ASN A 323 19.93 -46.51 6.89
N ASN A 324 21.23 -46.29 7.09
CA ASN A 324 22.06 -47.05 8.01
C ASN A 324 22.64 -46.19 9.13
N GLY A 325 22.26 -44.90 9.16
CA GLY A 325 22.73 -43.90 10.10
C GLY A 325 24.10 -43.33 9.73
N VAL A 326 24.39 -42.17 10.32
CA VAL A 326 25.65 -41.46 10.11
C VAL A 326 26.31 -41.22 11.47
N ASP A 327 27.62 -41.43 11.56
CA ASP A 327 28.39 -40.98 12.72
C ASP A 327 28.61 -39.47 12.60
N GLU A 328 27.89 -38.69 13.41
CA GLU A 328 27.95 -37.23 13.44
C GLU A 328 29.40 -36.67 13.49
N SER A 329 30.35 -37.41 14.06
CA SER A 329 31.76 -36.98 14.12
C SER A 329 32.49 -36.97 12.77
N ASN A 330 31.90 -37.58 11.73
CA ASN A 330 32.43 -37.63 10.37
C ASN A 330 31.75 -36.66 9.40
N VAL A 331 30.74 -35.93 9.88
CA VAL A 331 29.96 -35.00 9.07
C VAL A 331 30.67 -33.66 8.98
N VAL A 332 30.74 -33.11 7.77
CA VAL A 332 31.23 -31.77 7.49
C VAL A 332 30.09 -30.92 6.95
N TYR A 333 29.60 -29.99 7.77
CA TYR A 333 28.57 -29.03 7.36
C TYR A 333 29.19 -27.81 6.66
N THR A 334 28.45 -27.24 5.72
CA THR A 334 28.76 -25.97 5.07
C THR A 334 27.47 -25.19 4.89
N TRP A 335 27.30 -24.14 5.70
CA TRP A 335 26.16 -23.23 5.59
C TRP A 335 26.45 -22.14 4.54
N SER A 336 25.42 -21.76 3.78
CA SER A 336 25.48 -20.72 2.75
C SER A 336 24.28 -19.78 2.86
N ALA A 337 24.49 -18.50 2.55
CA ALA A 337 23.45 -17.49 2.40
C ALA A 337 23.38 -17.07 0.93
N ASP A 338 22.20 -17.20 0.30
CA ASP A 338 21.98 -16.92 -1.12
C ASP A 338 23.00 -17.60 -2.05
N GLY A 339 23.35 -18.85 -1.71
CA GLY A 339 24.33 -19.66 -2.44
C GLY A 339 25.81 -19.32 -2.17
N VAL A 340 26.10 -18.34 -1.31
CA VAL A 340 27.46 -17.96 -0.91
C VAL A 340 27.82 -18.60 0.43
N VAL A 341 28.94 -19.34 0.47
CA VAL A 341 29.42 -20.03 1.67
C VAL A 341 29.71 -19.03 2.80
N ILE A 342 29.18 -19.31 3.99
CA ILE A 342 29.41 -18.53 5.21
C ILE A 342 30.68 -19.06 5.88
N ALA A 343 31.67 -18.17 6.05
CA ALA A 343 32.93 -18.55 6.68
C ALA A 343 32.71 -19.07 8.11
N ASP A 344 33.44 -20.12 8.46
CA ASP A 344 33.46 -20.75 9.80
C ASP A 344 32.11 -21.31 10.30
N ALA A 345 31.05 -21.32 9.48
CA ALA A 345 29.77 -21.96 9.76
C ALA A 345 29.77 -23.42 9.29
N ASN A 346 30.37 -24.30 10.10
CA ASN A 346 30.59 -25.72 9.78
C ASN A 346 30.08 -26.72 10.84
N SER A 347 29.17 -26.25 11.70
CA SER A 347 28.54 -27.06 12.74
C SER A 347 27.15 -27.54 12.33
N LYS A 348 26.64 -28.58 13.01
CA LYS A 348 25.26 -29.09 12.84
C LYS A 348 24.21 -28.00 13.03
N THR A 349 24.49 -27.04 13.91
CA THR A 349 23.62 -25.89 14.17
C THR A 349 24.23 -24.60 13.63
N PHE A 350 23.36 -23.66 13.26
CA PHE A 350 23.74 -22.34 12.78
C PHE A 350 22.73 -21.28 13.22
N THR A 351 23.21 -20.12 13.68
CA THR A 351 22.38 -18.96 14.00
C THR A 351 22.70 -17.85 12.99
N PRO A 352 21.75 -17.44 12.13
CA PRO A 352 21.98 -16.49 11.04
C PRO A 352 22.04 -15.03 11.52
N THR A 353 23.00 -14.72 12.41
CA THR A 353 23.07 -13.43 13.12
C THR A 353 23.32 -12.21 12.24
N SER A 354 23.82 -12.41 11.01
CA SER A 354 24.17 -11.33 10.07
C SER A 354 23.68 -11.62 8.65
N GLN A 355 22.71 -12.52 8.52
CA GLN A 355 22.19 -13.01 7.23
C GLN A 355 20.72 -12.61 7.06
N ALA A 356 20.31 -11.48 7.64
CA ALA A 356 18.98 -10.93 7.41
C ALA A 356 18.79 -10.66 5.90
N GLY A 357 17.62 -11.03 5.37
CA GLY A 357 17.28 -10.90 3.95
C GLY A 357 17.73 -12.06 3.07
N SER A 358 18.59 -12.96 3.58
CA SER A 358 19.09 -14.10 2.82
C SER A 358 18.26 -15.37 3.02
N ILE A 359 18.22 -16.20 1.98
CA ILE A 359 17.79 -17.60 2.06
C ILE A 359 18.99 -18.44 2.52
N ILE A 360 18.83 -19.14 3.63
CA ILE A 360 19.86 -20.02 4.19
C ILE A 360 19.77 -21.40 3.56
N SER A 361 20.92 -21.95 3.19
CA SER A 361 21.07 -23.35 2.74
C SER A 361 22.19 -24.03 3.49
N VAL A 362 22.13 -25.37 3.57
CA VAL A 362 23.16 -26.20 4.18
C VAL A 362 23.54 -27.32 3.23
N SER A 363 24.84 -27.60 3.15
CA SER A 363 25.36 -28.84 2.60
C SER A 363 26.04 -29.65 3.70
N ALA A 364 25.88 -30.97 3.69
CA ALA A 364 26.65 -31.87 4.52
C ALA A 364 27.30 -32.96 3.69
N SER A 365 28.62 -33.10 3.84
CA SER A 365 29.38 -34.25 3.33
C SER A 365 29.68 -35.21 4.48
N TYR A 366 29.41 -36.50 4.30
CA TYR A 366 29.58 -37.51 5.35
C TYR A 366 29.98 -38.88 4.78
N THR A 367 30.30 -39.81 5.67
CA THR A 367 30.46 -41.24 5.35
C THR A 367 29.43 -42.02 6.16
N ASP A 368 28.60 -42.81 5.49
CA ASP A 368 27.57 -43.61 6.15
C ASP A 368 28.18 -44.80 6.92
N ASN A 369 27.36 -45.56 7.65
CA ASN A 369 27.84 -46.69 8.44
C ASN A 369 28.29 -47.91 7.59
N ASP A 370 28.01 -47.91 6.28
CA ASP A 370 28.50 -48.90 5.31
C ASP A 370 29.73 -48.44 4.52
N ALA A 371 30.29 -47.28 4.87
CA ALA A 371 31.47 -46.66 4.25
C ALA A 371 31.26 -46.12 2.83
N PHE A 372 30.02 -45.79 2.45
CA PHE A 372 29.71 -44.96 1.29
C PHE A 372 29.83 -43.47 1.66
N THR A 373 30.30 -42.67 0.71
CA THR A 373 30.47 -41.22 0.89
C THR A 373 29.40 -40.49 0.10
N ASP A 374 28.67 -39.59 0.75
CA ASP A 374 27.59 -38.82 0.12
C ASP A 374 27.70 -37.31 0.44
N THR A 375 26.95 -36.50 -0.31
CA THR A 375 26.78 -35.07 -0.04
C THR A 375 25.35 -34.66 -0.33
N VAL A 376 24.69 -34.17 0.72
CA VAL A 376 23.27 -33.77 0.72
C VAL A 376 23.16 -32.27 0.92
N THR A 377 22.09 -31.67 0.38
CA THR A 377 21.85 -30.23 0.44
C THR A 377 20.38 -29.92 0.66
N ASP A 378 20.09 -28.88 1.43
CA ASP A 378 18.75 -28.35 1.64
C ASP A 378 18.78 -26.81 1.79
N SER A 379 17.62 -26.16 1.63
CA SER A 379 17.43 -24.72 1.63
C SER A 379 16.14 -24.35 2.33
N LEU A 380 16.16 -23.26 3.09
CA LEU A 380 14.92 -22.63 3.56
C LEU A 380 14.05 -22.20 2.38
N ASP A 381 12.74 -22.14 2.63
CA ASP A 381 11.71 -21.70 1.68
C ASP A 381 11.51 -20.18 1.69
N THR A 382 11.91 -19.53 2.79
CA THR A 382 11.74 -18.11 3.07
C THR A 382 13.03 -17.54 3.65
N LEU A 383 13.11 -16.21 3.69
CA LEU A 383 14.29 -15.50 4.17
C LEU A 383 14.35 -15.41 5.69
N VAL A 384 15.53 -15.01 6.18
CA VAL A 384 15.75 -14.68 7.59
C VAL A 384 15.43 -13.21 7.86
N TYR A 385 14.62 -12.94 8.87
CA TYR A 385 14.25 -11.60 9.34
C TYR A 385 15.07 -11.18 10.55
N THR A 386 15.40 -9.90 10.66
CA THR A 386 15.91 -9.35 11.94
C THR A 386 14.81 -9.37 12.99
N GLN A 387 13.62 -8.91 12.59
CA GLN A 387 12.45 -8.84 13.45
C GLN A 387 11.17 -8.96 12.61
N VAL A 388 10.11 -9.45 13.23
CA VAL A 388 8.75 -9.47 12.66
C VAL A 388 7.81 -8.70 13.58
N VAL A 389 6.87 -7.94 13.00
CA VAL A 389 5.87 -7.15 13.74
C VAL A 389 4.45 -7.47 13.27
N GLY A 390 3.51 -7.46 14.22
CA GLY A 390 2.11 -7.83 13.98
C GLY A 390 1.12 -6.66 14.03
N ASP A 391 1.54 -5.47 14.44
CA ASP A 391 0.66 -4.30 14.64
C ASP A 391 1.42 -2.98 14.50
N THR A 392 0.68 -1.87 14.44
CA THR A 392 1.22 -0.51 14.29
C THR A 392 2.21 -0.14 15.39
N ALA A 393 1.89 -0.42 16.65
CA ALA A 393 2.74 -0.02 17.77
C ALA A 393 4.07 -0.78 17.75
N ALA A 394 4.05 -2.06 17.38
CA ALA A 394 5.24 -2.87 17.19
C ALA A 394 6.09 -2.36 16.03
N LEU A 395 5.48 -1.95 14.91
CA LEU A 395 6.17 -1.32 13.78
C LEU A 395 6.89 -0.04 14.19
N GLU A 396 6.18 0.91 14.79
CA GLU A 396 6.75 2.21 15.23
C GLU A 396 7.90 2.04 16.22
N ASN A 397 7.78 1.08 17.15
CA ASN A 397 8.83 0.79 18.12
C ASN A 397 10.05 0.08 17.52
N ALA A 398 9.85 -0.75 16.49
CA ALA A 398 10.94 -1.53 15.90
C ALA A 398 11.91 -0.64 15.10
N VAL A 399 11.38 0.28 14.29
CA VAL A 399 12.14 1.00 13.27
C VAL A 399 13.33 1.78 13.86
N GLY A 400 13.15 2.40 15.03
CA GLY A 400 14.22 3.17 15.69
C GLY A 400 15.37 2.34 16.28
N GLY A 401 15.25 1.01 16.33
CA GLY A 401 16.25 0.10 16.89
C GLY A 401 17.10 -0.66 15.86
N LEU A 402 16.81 -0.50 14.56
CA LEU A 402 17.41 -1.29 13.49
C LEU A 402 18.64 -0.60 12.88
N ALA A 403 19.59 -1.41 12.40
CA ALA A 403 20.84 -1.01 11.78
C ALA A 403 20.88 -1.32 10.27
N ASP A 404 21.90 -0.82 9.59
CA ASP A 404 22.11 -1.08 8.16
C ASP A 404 22.12 -2.59 7.86
N GLY A 405 21.33 -3.00 6.85
CA GLY A 405 21.18 -4.40 6.44
C GLY A 405 20.12 -5.18 7.21
N ASP A 406 19.48 -4.61 8.23
CA ASP A 406 18.38 -5.28 8.94
C ASP A 406 17.13 -5.41 8.08
N VAL A 407 16.36 -6.48 8.32
CA VAL A 407 15.11 -6.77 7.61
C VAL A 407 13.96 -6.88 8.59
N LEU A 408 12.98 -5.98 8.46
CA LEU A 408 11.77 -5.93 9.25
C LEU A 408 10.59 -6.50 8.46
N GLY A 409 10.06 -7.63 8.92
CA GLY A 409 8.92 -8.33 8.32
C GLY A 409 7.58 -7.92 8.93
N LEU A 410 6.59 -7.63 8.09
CA LEU A 410 5.23 -7.29 8.50
C LEU A 410 4.27 -8.47 8.22
N ASN A 411 3.52 -8.87 9.24
CA ASN A 411 2.43 -9.83 9.10
C ASN A 411 1.21 -9.19 8.41
N THR A 412 0.29 -10.02 7.92
CA THR A 412 -1.00 -9.51 7.43
C THR A 412 -1.76 -8.83 8.57
N ASN A 413 -1.80 -7.50 8.52
CA ASN A 413 -2.63 -6.65 9.36
C ASN A 413 -2.80 -5.29 8.68
N VAL A 414 -3.68 -4.45 9.23
CA VAL A 414 -3.78 -3.02 8.89
C VAL A 414 -2.91 -2.23 9.86
N TYR A 415 -1.96 -1.48 9.29
CA TYR A 415 -1.04 -0.60 10.00
C TYR A 415 -1.46 0.84 9.71
N SER A 416 -1.81 1.58 10.76
CA SER A 416 -2.18 3.00 10.66
C SER A 416 -1.27 3.81 11.58
N PRO A 417 -0.04 4.13 11.12
CA PRO A 417 0.94 4.84 11.93
C PRO A 417 0.39 6.15 12.48
N GLY A 418 0.55 6.38 13.78
CA GLY A 418 0.26 7.67 14.41
C GLY A 418 1.45 8.64 14.36
N ALA A 419 2.62 8.14 13.93
CA ALA A 419 3.84 8.89 13.75
C ALA A 419 4.56 8.51 12.45
N ALA A 420 5.50 9.35 12.03
CA ALA A 420 6.35 9.06 10.88
C ALA A 420 7.20 7.81 11.13
N ILE A 421 7.27 6.93 10.13
CA ILE A 421 8.20 5.80 10.08
C ILE A 421 9.53 6.34 9.54
N GLU A 422 10.44 6.64 10.47
CA GLU A 422 11.73 7.26 10.19
C GLU A 422 12.82 6.22 9.93
N LEU A 423 13.16 6.01 8.65
CA LEU A 423 14.24 5.15 8.22
C LEU A 423 15.56 5.92 8.28
N THR A 424 16.29 5.75 9.39
CA THR A 424 17.59 6.40 9.64
C THR A 424 18.80 5.48 9.39
N SER A 425 18.52 4.23 9.05
CA SER A 425 19.48 3.18 8.67
C SER A 425 18.99 2.52 7.37
N ALA A 426 19.90 1.89 6.62
CA ALA A 426 19.60 1.17 5.39
C ALA A 426 18.89 -0.18 5.66
N ILE A 427 17.65 -0.11 6.14
CA ILE A 427 16.83 -1.28 6.45
C ILE A 427 15.94 -1.69 5.27
N THR A 428 15.53 -2.95 5.25
CA THR A 428 14.44 -3.43 4.39
C THR A 428 13.16 -3.58 5.20
N LEU A 429 12.17 -2.75 4.90
CA LEU A 429 10.79 -2.88 5.38
C LEU A 429 10.00 -3.70 4.36
N ARG A 430 9.46 -4.85 4.77
CA ARG A 430 8.79 -5.74 3.81
C ARG A 430 7.63 -6.55 4.37
N ALA A 431 6.75 -6.99 3.47
CA ALA A 431 5.83 -8.07 3.78
C ALA A 431 6.58 -9.39 3.99
N ILE A 432 6.06 -10.21 4.91
CA ILE A 432 6.46 -11.61 5.01
C ILE A 432 5.97 -12.38 3.79
N GLU A 433 6.72 -13.38 3.33
CA GLU A 433 6.32 -14.22 2.20
C GLU A 433 4.90 -14.78 2.36
N GLY A 434 4.03 -14.52 1.38
CA GLY A 434 2.64 -14.97 1.39
C GLY A 434 1.69 -14.16 2.28
N GLN A 435 2.19 -13.12 2.97
CA GLN A 435 1.38 -12.18 3.75
C GLN A 435 1.12 -10.89 2.97
N THR A 436 0.05 -10.17 3.31
CA THR A 436 -0.39 -8.95 2.63
C THR A 436 -0.67 -7.82 3.63
N PRO A 437 0.36 -7.26 4.28
CA PRO A 437 0.21 -6.11 5.17
C PRO A 437 -0.34 -4.89 4.40
N THR A 438 -1.26 -4.18 5.03
CA THR A 438 -1.85 -2.95 4.49
C THR A 438 -1.48 -1.77 5.37
N VAL A 439 -0.99 -0.68 4.80
CA VAL A 439 -0.73 0.59 5.47
C VAL A 439 -1.83 1.57 5.06
N SER A 440 -2.50 2.21 6.01
CA SER A 440 -3.66 3.07 5.73
C SER A 440 -3.76 4.27 6.64
N GLY A 441 -4.54 5.27 6.24
CA GLY A 441 -4.75 6.50 6.99
C GLY A 441 -3.70 7.56 6.68
N ASP A 442 -3.35 8.34 7.69
CA ASP A 442 -2.33 9.39 7.60
C ASP A 442 -0.94 8.75 7.71
N VAL A 443 -0.17 8.78 6.64
CA VAL A 443 1.08 8.01 6.52
C VAL A 443 2.25 8.94 6.22
N CYS A 444 3.38 8.67 6.86
CA CYS A 444 4.67 9.19 6.46
C CYS A 444 5.73 8.10 6.62
N ILE A 445 6.30 7.65 5.50
CA ILE A 445 7.54 6.87 5.49
C ILE A 445 8.64 7.80 5.00
N HIS A 446 9.59 8.11 5.87
CA HIS A 446 10.69 9.01 5.56
C HIS A 446 12.02 8.25 5.56
N VAL A 447 12.77 8.35 4.46
CA VAL A 447 14.16 7.88 4.38
C VAL A 447 15.07 9.08 4.57
N ALA A 448 15.79 9.12 5.68
CA ALA A 448 16.62 10.25 6.04
C ALA A 448 17.83 10.42 5.11
N SER A 449 18.29 11.66 4.97
CA SER A 449 19.52 11.98 4.24
C SER A 449 20.71 11.16 4.77
N GLY A 450 21.49 10.61 3.84
CA GLY A 450 22.70 9.83 4.13
C GLY A 450 22.46 8.34 4.37
N VAL A 451 21.21 7.89 4.36
CA VAL A 451 20.88 6.46 4.25
C VAL A 451 21.12 6.00 2.82
N ASP A 452 21.79 4.86 2.66
CA ASP A 452 22.16 4.29 1.35
C ASP A 452 21.63 2.85 1.25
N GLY A 453 20.59 2.64 0.43
CA GLY A 453 20.04 1.30 0.17
C GLY A 453 18.84 0.88 1.03
N ALA A 454 18.12 1.82 1.65
CA ALA A 454 16.84 1.49 2.29
C ALA A 454 15.84 0.92 1.28
N THR A 455 15.03 -0.04 1.70
CA THR A 455 14.07 -0.73 0.81
C THR A 455 12.68 -0.80 1.45
N VAL A 456 11.64 -0.51 0.66
CA VAL A 456 10.24 -0.75 1.02
C VAL A 456 9.64 -1.66 -0.05
N THR A 457 9.20 -2.86 0.35
CA THR A 457 8.73 -3.86 -0.62
C THR A 457 7.58 -4.76 -0.17
N GLY A 458 6.70 -5.11 -1.11
CA GLY A 458 5.61 -6.06 -0.87
C GLY A 458 4.44 -5.48 -0.04
N LEU A 459 4.40 -4.18 0.20
CA LEU A 459 3.36 -3.55 1.02
C LEU A 459 2.17 -3.08 0.16
N THR A 460 0.98 -3.10 0.75
CA THR A 460 -0.21 -2.46 0.17
C THR A 460 -0.51 -1.19 0.94
N PHE A 461 -0.84 -0.11 0.24
CA PHE A 461 -1.22 1.18 0.79
C PHE A 461 -2.62 1.52 0.29
N THR A 462 -3.55 1.80 1.20
CA THR A 462 -4.94 2.13 0.84
C THR A 462 -5.48 3.22 1.74
N ASP A 463 -6.41 4.04 1.24
CA ASP A 463 -7.03 5.11 2.04
C ASP A 463 -5.94 6.02 2.64
N ILE A 464 -4.98 6.40 1.81
CA ILE A 464 -3.78 7.11 2.23
C ILE A 464 -3.93 8.63 2.12
N ASP A 465 -3.26 9.31 3.04
CA ASP A 465 -3.02 10.75 3.03
C ASP A 465 -1.65 11.04 3.68
N THR A 466 -1.09 12.23 3.46
CA THR A 466 0.14 12.66 4.11
C THR A 466 -0.12 12.90 5.59
N LEU A 467 0.72 12.31 6.44
CA LEU A 467 0.71 12.58 7.87
C LEU A 467 1.08 14.04 8.15
N SER A 468 0.14 14.81 8.71
CA SER A 468 0.36 16.22 9.04
C SER A 468 1.46 16.44 10.09
N SER A 469 2.16 17.58 10.02
CA SER A 469 3.27 17.96 10.91
C SER A 469 4.43 16.95 10.96
N SER A 470 4.58 16.13 9.91
CA SER A 470 5.65 15.13 9.78
C SER A 470 6.82 15.61 8.90
N SER A 471 7.85 14.77 8.80
CA SER A 471 8.95 14.94 7.85
C SER A 471 8.45 14.88 6.39
N CYS A 472 7.40 14.12 6.09
CA CYS A 472 6.84 14.04 4.74
C CYS A 472 5.93 15.23 4.39
N ASP A 473 5.27 15.84 5.38
CA ASP A 473 4.54 17.11 5.24
C ASP A 473 5.50 18.24 4.88
N SER A 474 6.50 18.49 5.75
CA SER A 474 7.53 19.50 5.48
C SER A 474 8.48 19.16 4.31
N GLY A 475 8.45 17.90 3.85
CA GLY A 475 9.24 17.34 2.76
C GLY A 475 8.58 17.43 1.39
N GLU A 476 7.59 18.32 1.22
CA GLU A 476 6.76 18.50 0.00
C GLU A 476 5.52 17.59 -0.04
N GLU A 477 4.77 17.54 1.08
CA GLU A 477 3.43 16.97 1.19
C GLU A 477 3.28 15.57 0.54
N ALA A 478 4.15 14.65 0.95
CA ALA A 478 4.26 13.29 0.40
C ALA A 478 3.75 12.19 1.36
N VAL A 479 3.38 11.02 0.84
CA VAL A 479 3.16 9.81 1.67
C VAL A 479 4.48 9.11 1.97
N ILE A 480 5.37 9.06 0.98
CA ILE A 480 6.73 8.54 1.09
C ILE A 480 7.70 9.62 0.64
N TYR A 481 8.60 10.01 1.55
CA TYR A 481 9.61 11.02 1.31
C TYR A 481 11.00 10.39 1.47
N SER A 482 11.87 10.47 0.45
CA SER A 482 13.20 9.86 0.52
C SER A 482 14.29 10.86 0.15
N GLU A 483 15.18 11.12 1.10
CA GLU A 483 16.43 11.85 0.92
C GLU A 483 17.64 10.90 0.79
N GLY A 484 17.42 9.59 0.94
CA GLY A 484 18.46 8.57 0.88
C GLY A 484 18.88 8.20 -0.54
N ASP A 485 20.13 7.78 -0.67
CA ASP A 485 20.69 7.22 -1.90
C ASP A 485 20.28 5.75 -2.06
N ASN A 486 20.21 5.29 -3.31
CA ASN A 486 19.89 3.92 -3.72
C ASN A 486 18.61 3.35 -3.07
N PHE A 487 17.64 4.22 -2.76
CA PHE A 487 16.35 3.81 -2.19
C PHE A 487 15.59 2.91 -3.17
N VAL A 488 15.10 1.77 -2.68
CA VAL A 488 14.32 0.83 -3.49
C VAL A 488 12.87 0.81 -3.02
N PHE A 489 11.96 1.15 -3.93
CA PHE A 489 10.51 0.99 -3.75
C PHE A 489 10.01 -0.02 -4.77
N SER A 490 9.74 -1.26 -4.32
CA SER A 490 9.42 -2.33 -5.26
C SER A 490 8.31 -3.26 -4.82
N GLN A 491 7.54 -3.82 -5.76
CA GLN A 491 6.49 -4.80 -5.47
C GLN A 491 5.40 -4.27 -4.50
N ASN A 492 5.18 -2.97 -4.46
CA ASN A 492 4.15 -2.36 -3.62
C ASN A 492 2.88 -2.02 -4.41
N THR A 493 1.74 -1.99 -3.73
CA THR A 493 0.48 -1.50 -4.28
C THR A 493 0.09 -0.21 -3.57
N MET A 494 -0.11 0.88 -4.31
CA MET A 494 -0.74 2.12 -3.82
C MET A 494 -2.12 2.23 -4.46
N ASP A 495 -3.18 2.07 -3.66
CA ASP A 495 -4.56 1.97 -4.12
C ASP A 495 -5.50 2.87 -3.31
N GLY A 496 -5.75 4.06 -3.84
CA GLY A 496 -6.78 4.97 -3.33
C GLY A 496 -6.31 5.95 -2.26
N GLU A 497 -6.81 7.17 -2.38
CA GLU A 497 -6.58 8.29 -1.46
C GLU A 497 -7.74 8.42 -0.47
N GLN A 498 -7.50 9.00 0.71
CA GLN A 498 -8.60 9.38 1.58
C GLN A 498 -9.58 10.32 0.88
N ALA A 499 -10.87 10.21 1.20
CA ALA A 499 -11.92 11.04 0.59
C ALA A 499 -11.75 12.55 0.87
N THR A 500 -10.97 12.92 1.87
CA THR A 500 -10.60 14.31 2.18
C THR A 500 -9.14 14.33 2.58
N LEU A 501 -8.31 14.98 1.76
CA LEU A 501 -6.90 15.15 2.04
C LEU A 501 -6.69 16.26 3.09
N ASN A 502 -5.61 16.15 3.85
CA ASN A 502 -5.13 17.10 4.84
C ASN A 502 -4.71 18.43 4.19
N TYR A 503 -4.18 18.34 2.97
CA TYR A 503 -3.69 19.47 2.17
C TYR A 503 -4.35 19.49 0.77
N PRO A 504 -5.67 19.68 0.67
CA PRO A 504 -6.41 19.51 -0.58
C PRO A 504 -6.16 20.62 -1.61
N ASP A 505 -5.58 21.75 -1.17
CA ASP A 505 -5.25 22.89 -2.02
C ASP A 505 -3.75 22.94 -2.40
N ASP A 506 -2.93 22.04 -1.84
CA ASP A 506 -1.49 21.97 -2.10
C ASP A 506 -1.16 20.80 -3.05
N ALA A 507 0.10 20.77 -3.52
CA ALA A 507 0.58 19.70 -4.39
C ALA A 507 0.78 18.41 -3.58
N TYR A 508 -0.19 17.50 -3.63
CA TYR A 508 -0.14 16.23 -2.92
C TYR A 508 0.60 15.15 -3.73
N HIS A 509 1.60 14.52 -3.09
CA HIS A 509 2.46 13.52 -3.72
C HIS A 509 2.36 12.15 -3.05
N TRP A 510 2.42 11.06 -3.83
CA TRP A 510 2.58 9.74 -3.22
C TRP A 510 4.05 9.48 -2.87
N LEU A 511 4.96 9.70 -3.82
CA LEU A 511 6.40 9.54 -3.64
C LEU A 511 7.15 10.82 -4.01
N VAL A 512 8.04 11.27 -3.12
CA VAL A 512 9.03 12.33 -3.39
C VAL A 512 10.43 11.79 -3.11
N ILE A 513 11.30 11.80 -4.12
CA ILE A 513 12.66 11.26 -4.06
C ILE A 513 13.69 12.37 -4.33
N LYS A 514 14.67 12.53 -3.45
CA LYS A 514 15.72 13.58 -3.55
C LYS A 514 17.15 13.06 -3.60
N GLY A 515 17.42 11.84 -3.11
CA GLY A 515 18.75 11.22 -3.14
C GLY A 515 19.18 10.85 -4.55
N ASN A 516 20.10 9.91 -4.72
CA ASN A 516 20.59 9.45 -6.02
C ASN A 516 20.30 7.96 -6.22
N GLY A 517 20.19 7.50 -7.46
CA GLY A 517 20.19 6.06 -7.78
C GLY A 517 18.96 5.27 -7.30
N ALA A 518 17.90 5.94 -6.84
CA ALA A 518 16.67 5.25 -6.42
C ALA A 518 16.06 4.39 -7.54
N LEU A 519 15.52 3.23 -7.16
CA LEU A 519 14.85 2.28 -8.04
C LEU A 519 13.39 2.12 -7.62
N ILE A 520 12.47 2.50 -8.51
CA ILE A 520 11.03 2.36 -8.32
C ILE A 520 10.54 1.34 -9.34
N GLU A 521 10.31 0.10 -8.92
CA GLU A 521 9.98 -0.97 -9.86
C GLU A 521 8.88 -1.93 -9.46
N ARG A 522 8.12 -2.40 -10.45
CA ARG A 522 7.10 -3.44 -10.27
C ARG A 522 6.06 -3.11 -9.20
N ASN A 523 5.74 -1.83 -9.09
CA ASN A 523 4.67 -1.36 -8.23
C ASN A 523 3.38 -1.21 -9.03
N THR A 524 2.25 -1.33 -8.35
CA THR A 524 0.93 -1.02 -8.88
C THR A 524 0.45 0.29 -8.25
N PHE A 525 0.13 1.28 -9.07
CA PHE A 525 -0.37 2.58 -8.67
C PHE A 525 -1.77 2.78 -9.25
N THR A 526 -2.80 2.87 -8.42
CA THR A 526 -4.19 2.92 -8.86
C THR A 526 -5.06 3.74 -7.93
N GLY A 527 -6.21 4.23 -8.43
CA GLY A 527 -7.17 4.94 -7.58
C GLY A 527 -6.74 6.34 -7.14
N ARG A 528 -5.82 7.01 -7.85
CA ARG A 528 -5.51 8.43 -7.60
C ARG A 528 -6.65 9.32 -8.09
N THR A 529 -7.69 9.51 -7.29
CA THR A 529 -8.95 10.14 -7.72
C THR A 529 -9.34 11.41 -6.97
N VAL A 530 -8.60 11.83 -5.93
CA VAL A 530 -8.97 12.93 -5.04
C VAL A 530 -8.07 14.15 -5.23
N ALA A 531 -6.76 13.95 -5.39
CA ALA A 531 -5.78 15.02 -5.50
C ALA A 531 -6.16 16.08 -6.55
N THR A 532 -5.98 17.36 -6.21
CA THR A 532 -6.22 18.51 -7.10
C THR A 532 -4.97 18.87 -7.90
N GLU A 533 -3.80 18.80 -7.25
CA GLU A 533 -2.47 19.04 -7.79
C GLU A 533 -1.48 17.99 -7.28
N GLY A 534 -0.25 18.01 -7.80
CA GLY A 534 0.81 17.09 -7.40
C GLY A 534 0.88 15.81 -8.26
N SER A 535 1.79 14.92 -7.91
CA SER A 535 2.18 13.77 -8.74
C SER A 535 2.20 12.44 -7.98
N ILE A 536 2.03 11.33 -8.69
CA ILE A 536 2.29 10.01 -8.10
C ILE A 536 3.76 9.90 -7.71
N ILE A 537 4.66 10.27 -8.61
CA ILE A 537 6.10 10.26 -8.35
C ILE A 537 6.69 11.62 -8.68
N LYS A 538 7.47 12.17 -7.76
CA LYS A 538 8.29 13.35 -7.98
C LYS A 538 9.76 13.01 -7.70
N LEU A 539 10.61 13.30 -8.67
CA LEU A 539 12.06 13.22 -8.53
C LEU A 539 12.59 14.64 -8.42
N ALA A 540 13.32 14.97 -7.36
CA ALA A 540 13.88 16.30 -7.21
C ALA A 540 15.10 16.51 -8.11
N SER A 541 15.29 17.74 -8.58
CA SER A 541 16.45 18.10 -9.42
C SER A 541 17.79 18.02 -8.69
N SER A 542 17.80 17.83 -7.36
CA SER A 542 19.02 17.60 -6.57
C SER A 542 19.57 16.18 -6.71
N GLY A 543 18.74 15.24 -7.18
CA GLY A 543 19.09 13.84 -7.36
C GLY A 543 19.54 13.51 -8.78
N SER A 544 20.08 12.31 -8.97
CA SER A 544 20.53 11.80 -10.27
C SER A 544 20.35 10.28 -10.38
N ASP A 545 20.35 9.78 -11.62
CA ASP A 545 20.40 8.36 -11.98
C ASP A 545 19.25 7.48 -11.42
N HIS A 546 18.10 8.09 -11.14
CA HIS A 546 16.88 7.37 -10.73
C HIS A 546 16.29 6.52 -11.85
N VAL A 547 15.70 5.38 -11.51
CA VAL A 547 15.05 4.46 -12.45
C VAL A 547 13.61 4.18 -12.01
N ILE A 548 12.65 4.42 -12.90
CA ILE A 548 11.24 4.03 -12.77
C ILE A 548 10.95 2.98 -13.83
N GLN A 549 10.72 1.72 -13.44
CA GLN A 549 10.56 0.62 -14.40
C GLN A 549 9.55 -0.45 -14.05
N TYR A 550 8.94 -1.07 -15.07
CA TYR A 550 8.04 -2.21 -14.90
C TYR A 550 6.85 -1.95 -13.96
N ASN A 551 6.45 -0.69 -13.77
CA ASN A 551 5.31 -0.33 -12.94
C ASN A 551 4.01 -0.38 -13.75
N LEU A 552 2.91 -0.66 -13.06
CA LEU A 552 1.55 -0.53 -13.57
C LEU A 552 0.92 0.74 -12.96
N PHE A 553 0.56 1.69 -13.79
CA PHE A 553 -0.27 2.83 -13.42
C PHE A 553 -1.64 2.63 -14.06
N SER A 554 -2.70 2.48 -13.27
CA SER A 554 -4.01 2.15 -13.81
C SER A 554 -5.15 2.89 -13.11
N ASP A 555 -6.31 2.95 -13.76
CA ASP A 555 -7.63 3.26 -13.17
C ASP A 555 -7.69 4.51 -12.29
N SER A 556 -6.88 5.53 -12.61
CA SER A 556 -6.80 6.79 -11.86
C SER A 556 -7.64 7.87 -12.55
N ASN A 557 -8.95 7.70 -12.48
CA ASN A 557 -9.95 8.58 -13.12
C ASN A 557 -10.19 9.88 -12.33
N ASN A 558 -9.14 10.65 -12.10
CA ASN A 558 -9.21 11.91 -11.35
C ASN A 558 -10.09 12.96 -12.06
N PRO A 559 -11.05 13.61 -11.39
CA PRO A 559 -11.92 14.63 -11.98
C PRO A 559 -11.26 16.02 -12.15
N ASN A 560 -10.08 16.25 -11.58
CA ASN A 560 -9.35 17.51 -11.62
C ASN A 560 -8.36 17.59 -12.80
N TYR A 561 -8.65 16.90 -13.90
CA TYR A 561 -7.79 16.82 -15.09
C TYR A 561 -7.66 18.15 -15.87
N ASP A 562 -8.42 19.18 -15.51
CA ASP A 562 -8.24 20.56 -15.99
C ASP A 562 -7.08 21.28 -15.29
N ASN A 563 -6.61 20.77 -14.15
CA ASN A 563 -5.48 21.35 -13.44
C ASN A 563 -4.15 20.88 -14.03
N SER A 564 -3.38 21.80 -14.59
CA SER A 564 -2.08 21.52 -15.23
C SER A 564 -0.96 21.08 -14.27
N SER A 565 -1.18 21.17 -12.96
CA SER A 565 -0.28 20.69 -11.91
C SER A 565 -0.62 19.29 -11.41
N LEU A 566 -1.71 18.67 -11.88
CA LEU A 566 -2.03 17.28 -11.62
C LEU A 566 -1.23 16.39 -12.58
N LEU A 567 -0.30 15.58 -12.06
CA LEU A 567 0.68 14.84 -12.86
C LEU A 567 0.70 13.36 -12.49
N LEU A 568 1.22 12.53 -13.40
CA LEU A 568 1.66 11.18 -13.07
C LEU A 568 3.09 11.25 -12.52
N LEU A 569 4.00 11.79 -13.33
CA LEU A 569 5.42 11.91 -13.02
C LEU A 569 5.88 13.36 -13.10
N ASN A 570 6.68 13.79 -12.13
CA ASN A 570 7.41 15.04 -12.17
C ASN A 570 8.92 14.74 -12.07
N LEU A 571 9.63 14.82 -13.19
CA LEU A 571 11.02 14.43 -13.34
C LEU A 571 11.91 15.68 -13.27
N GLY A 572 12.42 15.98 -12.07
CA GLY A 572 12.97 17.28 -11.74
C GLY A 572 11.90 18.17 -11.10
N SER A 573 12.35 19.14 -10.29
CA SER A 573 11.49 19.99 -9.48
C SER A 573 11.84 21.48 -9.51
N THR A 574 12.81 21.87 -10.35
CA THR A 574 13.28 23.25 -10.44
C THR A 574 13.13 23.81 -11.85
N THR A 575 12.85 25.11 -11.92
CA THR A 575 13.01 25.91 -13.14
C THR A 575 14.33 26.70 -13.13
N GLY A 576 15.13 26.53 -12.07
CA GLY A 576 16.44 27.14 -11.85
C GLY A 576 17.53 26.57 -12.76
N THR A 577 18.76 27.08 -12.61
CA THR A 577 19.94 26.63 -13.39
C THR A 577 20.19 25.14 -13.30
N ASP A 578 19.82 24.52 -12.19
CA ASP A 578 20.07 23.10 -11.92
C ASP A 578 19.21 22.19 -12.82
N ALA A 579 18.16 22.71 -13.48
CA ALA A 579 17.45 21.96 -14.53
C ALA A 579 18.35 21.67 -15.76
N ALA A 580 19.44 22.44 -15.93
CA ALA A 580 20.43 22.19 -16.97
C ALA A 580 21.43 21.09 -16.61
N ASP A 581 21.46 20.64 -15.36
CA ASP A 581 22.33 19.55 -14.93
C ASP A 581 21.82 18.21 -15.47
N MET A 582 22.77 17.34 -15.84
CA MET A 582 22.48 16.05 -16.46
C MET A 582 22.09 15.03 -15.39
N ALA A 583 20.81 15.01 -14.99
CA ALA A 583 20.33 14.13 -13.93
C ALA A 583 20.17 12.66 -14.39
N ASN A 584 20.10 12.39 -15.69
CA ASN A 584 20.05 11.04 -16.28
C ASN A 584 18.93 10.12 -15.73
N PHE A 585 17.79 10.68 -15.32
CA PHE A 585 16.65 9.88 -14.89
C PHE A 585 16.16 8.95 -16.00
N THR A 586 15.80 7.72 -15.66
CA THR A 586 15.29 6.73 -16.61
C THR A 586 13.87 6.32 -16.25
N VAL A 587 12.94 6.46 -17.19
CA VAL A 587 11.56 5.94 -17.09
C VAL A 587 11.37 4.92 -18.19
N GLN A 588 11.30 3.64 -17.85
CA GLN A 588 11.30 2.58 -18.85
C GLN A 588 10.31 1.45 -18.61
N TYR A 589 9.70 0.96 -19.69
CA TYR A 589 8.91 -0.27 -19.68
C TYR A 589 7.78 -0.29 -18.64
N ASN A 590 7.10 0.84 -18.46
CA ASN A 590 5.91 0.95 -17.61
C ASN A 590 4.63 0.85 -18.46
N LEU A 591 3.54 0.32 -17.88
CA LEU A 591 2.20 0.45 -18.44
C LEU A 591 1.45 1.55 -17.71
N ILE A 592 0.90 2.48 -18.48
CA ILE A 592 0.04 3.57 -18.00
C ILE A 592 -1.28 3.41 -18.73
N ASP A 593 -2.32 3.04 -18.01
CA ASP A 593 -3.62 2.69 -18.59
C ASP A 593 -4.74 3.48 -17.90
N ASN A 594 -5.48 4.28 -18.65
CA ASN A 594 -6.63 5.03 -18.16
C ASN A 594 -6.30 5.94 -16.95
N VAL A 595 -5.20 6.68 -17.04
CA VAL A 595 -4.76 7.65 -16.03
C VAL A 595 -5.12 9.07 -16.46
N ARG A 596 -5.85 9.81 -15.61
CA ARG A 596 -6.24 11.20 -15.87
C ARG A 596 -5.36 12.16 -15.10
N THR A 597 -4.72 13.05 -15.83
CA THR A 597 -3.88 14.14 -15.33
C THR A 597 -4.24 15.43 -16.06
N GLY A 598 -3.59 16.53 -15.68
CA GLY A 598 -3.61 17.78 -16.42
C GLY A 598 -3.05 17.66 -17.84
N ARG A 599 -2.73 18.80 -18.45
CA ARG A 599 -2.04 18.85 -19.76
C ARG A 599 -0.72 18.08 -19.84
N ARG A 600 -0.15 17.70 -18.69
CA ARG A 600 1.10 16.95 -18.56
C ARG A 600 0.84 15.67 -17.81
N LEU A 601 1.06 14.55 -18.49
CA LEU A 601 1.14 13.26 -17.84
C LEU A 601 2.49 13.15 -17.13
N MET A 602 3.57 13.37 -17.88
CA MET A 602 4.93 13.44 -17.36
C MET A 602 5.48 14.83 -17.58
N ARG A 603 5.87 15.51 -16.51
CA ARG A 603 6.57 16.80 -16.59
C ARG A 603 8.06 16.57 -16.42
N VAL A 604 8.86 17.05 -17.36
CA VAL A 604 10.33 16.91 -17.32
C VAL A 604 10.95 18.30 -17.15
N GLN A 605 11.67 18.45 -16.04
CA GLN A 605 12.34 19.67 -15.59
C GLN A 605 13.81 19.37 -15.22
N THR A 606 14.49 18.68 -16.13
CA THR A 606 15.88 18.25 -15.98
C THR A 606 16.50 17.97 -17.35
N SER A 607 17.80 17.68 -17.38
CA SER A 607 18.55 17.32 -18.59
C SER A 607 19.02 15.86 -18.59
N GLY A 608 19.13 15.28 -19.78
CA GLY A 608 19.64 13.92 -19.99
C GLY A 608 18.70 12.77 -19.58
N ALA A 609 17.45 13.06 -19.21
CA ALA A 609 16.47 12.03 -18.89
C ALA A 609 16.17 11.14 -20.12
N THR A 610 15.94 9.85 -19.88
CA THR A 610 15.55 8.86 -20.89
C THR A 610 14.17 8.28 -20.56
N ILE A 611 13.20 8.46 -21.46
CA ILE A 611 11.84 7.93 -21.34
C ILE A 611 11.64 6.93 -22.47
N LYS A 612 11.65 5.63 -22.17
CA LYS A 612 11.67 4.60 -23.22
C LYS A 612 10.77 3.39 -23.02
N GLY A 613 10.25 2.84 -24.11
CA GLY A 613 9.57 1.55 -24.08
C GLY A 613 8.29 1.51 -23.22
N ASN A 614 7.73 2.67 -22.87
CA ASN A 614 6.51 2.72 -22.06
C ASN A 614 5.29 2.53 -22.96
N THR A 615 4.25 1.88 -22.44
CA THR A 615 2.94 1.79 -23.09
C THR A 615 1.97 2.71 -22.34
N ILE A 616 1.41 3.69 -23.03
CA ILE A 616 0.50 4.71 -22.50
C ILE A 616 -0.81 4.58 -23.27
N VAL A 617 -1.88 4.23 -22.57
CA VAL A 617 -3.19 3.94 -23.16
C VAL A 617 -4.24 4.79 -22.45
N ASP A 618 -5.04 5.51 -23.23
CA ASP A 618 -6.19 6.29 -22.73
C ASP A 618 -5.86 7.27 -21.58
N ALA A 619 -4.63 7.76 -21.55
CA ALA A 619 -4.21 8.79 -20.62
C ALA A 619 -4.65 10.19 -21.05
N SER A 620 -4.81 11.10 -20.09
CA SER A 620 -4.88 12.55 -20.34
C SER A 620 -3.48 13.15 -20.22
N GLY A 621 -3.19 14.25 -20.93
CA GLY A 621 -1.86 14.85 -20.98
C GLY A 621 -0.86 14.03 -21.82
N GLY A 622 0.35 14.57 -21.96
CA GLY A 622 1.46 13.88 -22.65
C GLY A 622 2.79 13.98 -21.91
N ILE A 623 3.85 13.49 -22.55
CA ILE A 623 5.23 13.64 -22.08
C ILE A 623 5.68 15.06 -22.43
N SER A 624 5.92 15.89 -21.42
CA SER A 624 6.19 17.32 -21.58
C SER A 624 7.62 17.68 -21.16
N LEU A 625 8.45 18.06 -22.15
CA LEU A 625 9.83 18.50 -21.96
C LEU A 625 9.88 20.03 -21.84
N GLU A 626 9.89 20.53 -20.60
CA GLU A 626 9.66 21.96 -20.31
C GLU A 626 10.92 22.74 -19.92
N ASP A 627 11.66 22.23 -18.94
CA ASP A 627 12.85 22.87 -18.41
C ASP A 627 14.03 21.90 -18.49
N GLY A 628 15.17 22.37 -18.99
CA GLY A 628 16.34 21.51 -19.26
C GLY A 628 16.42 21.02 -20.71
N GLY A 629 17.50 20.35 -21.06
CA GLY A 629 17.86 20.00 -22.45
C GLY A 629 18.28 18.55 -22.62
N PHE A 630 18.50 18.12 -23.86
CA PHE A 630 19.17 16.84 -24.17
C PHE A 630 18.50 15.55 -23.65
N ASN A 631 17.22 15.62 -23.27
CA ASN A 631 16.39 14.45 -22.95
C ASN A 631 16.10 13.57 -24.18
N ASN A 632 15.89 12.26 -23.95
CA ASN A 632 15.60 11.25 -24.96
C ASN A 632 14.22 10.60 -24.69
N VAL A 633 13.31 10.65 -25.67
CA VAL A 633 12.01 9.99 -25.64
C VAL A 633 11.96 9.01 -26.80
N ARG A 634 11.97 7.70 -26.50
CA ARG A 634 12.07 6.68 -27.55
C ARG A 634 11.29 5.41 -27.33
N ASP A 635 10.93 4.74 -28.40
CA ASP A 635 10.31 3.40 -28.35
C ASP A 635 9.01 3.35 -27.51
N ASN A 636 8.35 4.48 -27.25
CA ASN A 636 7.11 4.50 -26.48
C ASN A 636 5.91 4.25 -27.38
N ILE A 637 4.90 3.58 -26.85
CA ILE A 637 3.59 3.41 -27.47
C ILE A 637 2.62 4.31 -26.73
N ILE A 638 1.99 5.26 -27.41
CA ILE A 638 1.02 6.21 -26.86
C ILE A 638 -0.25 6.12 -27.68
N ILE A 639 -1.33 5.61 -27.09
CA ILE A 639 -2.56 5.32 -27.79
C ILE A 639 -3.74 5.92 -27.05
N ARG A 640 -4.60 6.63 -27.78
CA ARG A 640 -5.91 7.05 -27.29
C ARG A 640 -6.99 6.33 -28.09
N THR A 641 -7.80 5.54 -27.40
CA THR A 641 -8.92 4.79 -27.99
C THR A 641 -10.27 5.44 -27.70
N THR A 642 -10.32 6.28 -26.68
CA THR A 642 -11.51 6.97 -26.19
C THR A 642 -11.63 8.41 -26.72
N ASP A 643 -12.87 8.91 -26.84
CA ASP A 643 -13.15 10.32 -27.11
C ASP A 643 -12.67 11.23 -25.97
N LEU A 644 -12.60 12.54 -26.22
CA LEU A 644 -12.33 13.51 -25.17
C LEU A 644 -13.38 13.39 -24.06
N LEU A 645 -12.91 13.53 -22.82
CA LEU A 645 -13.78 13.47 -21.66
C LEU A 645 -14.73 14.68 -21.65
N ILE A 646 -16.01 14.41 -21.39
CA ILE A 646 -17.03 15.43 -21.20
C ILE A 646 -17.66 15.17 -19.83
N THR A 647 -17.28 15.99 -18.84
CA THR A 647 -17.80 15.92 -17.46
C THR A 647 -18.55 17.21 -17.12
N ASP A 648 -19.60 17.11 -16.29
CA ASP A 648 -20.35 18.27 -15.81
C ASP A 648 -19.41 19.33 -15.18
N GLY A 649 -19.40 20.54 -15.75
CA GLY A 649 -18.59 21.66 -15.26
C GLY A 649 -17.19 21.78 -15.83
N LYS A 650 -16.81 20.95 -16.81
CA LYS A 650 -15.53 21.02 -17.56
C LYS A 650 -15.79 21.26 -19.05
N ASP A 651 -14.87 21.95 -19.71
CA ASP A 651 -14.87 22.07 -21.17
C ASP A 651 -14.27 20.80 -21.79
N GLN A 652 -14.67 20.47 -23.02
CA GLN A 652 -14.04 19.38 -23.76
C GLN A 652 -12.55 19.65 -24.00
N ASP A 653 -12.15 20.92 -24.05
CA ASP A 653 -10.76 21.38 -24.18
C ASP A 653 -9.91 21.22 -22.90
N ASP A 654 -10.53 20.83 -21.78
CA ASP A 654 -9.83 20.54 -20.53
C ASP A 654 -9.18 19.15 -20.55
N ASP A 655 -9.73 18.19 -21.30
CA ASP A 655 -9.06 16.91 -21.57
C ASP A 655 -8.06 17.09 -22.72
N ARG A 656 -6.77 17.06 -22.39
CA ARG A 656 -5.68 17.36 -23.33
C ARG A 656 -4.79 16.14 -23.54
N PRO A 657 -5.28 15.03 -24.12
CA PRO A 657 -4.43 13.89 -24.44
C PRO A 657 -3.38 14.32 -25.47
N SER A 658 -2.13 13.94 -25.23
CA SER A 658 -1.00 14.30 -26.09
C SER A 658 0.03 13.20 -26.13
N GLY A 659 0.79 13.11 -27.22
CA GLY A 659 2.00 12.28 -27.27
C GLY A 659 3.16 12.96 -26.54
N VAL A 660 3.93 13.74 -27.29
CA VAL A 660 5.14 14.40 -26.76
C VAL A 660 5.07 15.91 -27.02
N LEU A 661 5.15 16.70 -25.95
CA LEU A 661 5.32 18.14 -26.00
C LEU A 661 6.79 18.47 -25.78
N VAL A 662 7.38 19.25 -26.68
CA VAL A 662 8.83 19.47 -26.73
C VAL A 662 9.16 20.95 -26.92
N THR A 663 10.00 21.44 -26.02
CA THR A 663 10.73 22.70 -26.20
C THR A 663 12.03 22.42 -26.94
N PRO A 664 12.42 23.11 -28.02
CA PRO A 664 13.57 22.68 -28.85
C PRO A 664 14.96 22.92 -28.20
N LEU A 665 15.32 22.15 -27.17
CA LEU A 665 16.56 22.29 -26.40
C LEU A 665 17.46 21.06 -26.53
N GLY A 666 17.69 20.61 -27.78
CA GLY A 666 18.60 19.50 -28.08
C GLY A 666 18.07 18.10 -27.74
N HIS A 667 16.76 17.93 -27.61
CA HIS A 667 16.15 16.63 -27.30
C HIS A 667 16.21 15.65 -28.48
N THR A 668 16.00 14.37 -28.18
CA THR A 668 15.84 13.30 -29.19
C THR A 668 14.50 12.60 -28.99
N ILE A 669 13.63 12.65 -29.99
CA ILE A 669 12.33 11.99 -30.03
C ILE A 669 12.37 10.94 -31.14
N THR A 670 12.52 9.66 -30.82
CA THR A 670 12.77 8.65 -31.86
C THR A 670 11.98 7.35 -31.69
N ASN A 671 11.52 6.78 -32.81
CA ASN A 671 10.85 5.46 -32.83
C ASN A 671 9.62 5.35 -31.89
N ASN A 672 8.90 6.44 -31.63
CA ASN A 672 7.67 6.38 -30.84
C ASN A 672 6.47 6.07 -31.74
N TYR A 673 5.52 5.27 -31.26
CA TYR A 673 4.23 5.03 -31.89
C TYR A 673 3.15 5.83 -31.16
N ILE A 674 2.54 6.80 -31.84
CA ILE A 674 1.53 7.68 -31.27
C ILE A 674 0.28 7.55 -32.13
N ALA A 675 -0.85 7.19 -31.53
CA ALA A 675 -2.08 7.00 -32.30
C ALA A 675 -3.35 7.44 -31.58
N GLY A 676 -4.32 7.93 -32.36
CA GLY A 676 -5.67 8.16 -31.85
C GLY A 676 -5.86 9.45 -31.05
N ILE A 677 -4.93 10.40 -31.08
CA ILE A 677 -5.02 11.62 -30.26
C ILE A 677 -6.17 12.51 -30.75
N ARG A 678 -7.15 12.81 -29.89
CA ARG A 678 -8.44 13.44 -30.26
C ARG A 678 -8.61 14.88 -29.77
N SER A 679 -7.53 15.64 -29.57
CA SER A 679 -7.59 17.03 -29.11
C SER A 679 -7.33 18.01 -30.25
N GLY A 680 -8.04 19.15 -30.22
CA GLY A 680 -7.84 20.32 -31.11
C GLY A 680 -7.14 21.48 -30.38
N ASN A 681 -6.69 21.26 -29.15
CA ASN A 681 -6.07 22.28 -28.33
C ASN A 681 -4.66 22.61 -28.83
N LYS A 682 -4.26 23.89 -28.79
CA LYS A 682 -2.95 24.37 -29.27
C LYS A 682 -1.73 23.72 -28.61
N GLU A 683 -1.89 23.09 -27.45
CA GLU A 683 -0.83 22.36 -26.74
C GLU A 683 -1.11 20.86 -26.63
N ALA A 684 -1.97 20.32 -27.49
CA ALA A 684 -2.26 18.90 -27.55
C ALA A 684 -2.16 18.36 -28.98
N GLY A 685 -1.79 17.09 -29.10
CA GLY A 685 -1.50 16.49 -30.41
C GLY A 685 -0.53 15.32 -30.30
N GLY A 686 -0.10 14.80 -31.45
CA GLY A 686 0.88 13.72 -31.50
C GLY A 686 2.25 14.17 -31.00
N ILE A 687 2.93 15.02 -31.78
CA ILE A 687 4.17 15.69 -31.37
C ILE A 687 3.97 17.20 -31.45
N VAL A 688 4.12 17.88 -30.31
CA VAL A 688 3.85 19.31 -30.14
C VAL A 688 5.14 20.05 -29.87
N PHE A 689 5.58 20.89 -30.80
CA PHE A 689 6.68 21.83 -30.62
C PHE A 689 6.13 23.11 -30.01
N THR A 690 6.65 23.51 -28.85
CA THR A 690 6.12 24.66 -28.11
C THR A 690 7.22 25.65 -27.72
N ALA A 691 6.88 26.93 -27.80
CA ALA A 691 7.68 28.03 -27.26
C ALA A 691 7.25 28.44 -25.85
N ASN A 692 6.19 27.83 -25.32
CA ASN A 692 5.58 28.23 -24.05
C ASN A 692 6.61 28.35 -22.91
N PRO A 693 7.53 27.38 -22.69
CA PRO A 693 8.50 27.45 -21.60
C PRO A 693 9.54 28.58 -21.71
N PHE A 694 9.68 29.23 -22.87
CA PHE A 694 10.57 30.39 -23.03
C PHE A 694 10.03 31.69 -22.46
N SER A 695 8.80 31.71 -21.96
CA SER A 695 8.12 32.95 -21.55
C SER A 695 7.45 32.87 -20.18
N GLN A 696 7.91 31.93 -19.35
CA GLN A 696 7.33 31.64 -18.03
C GLN A 696 7.94 32.48 -16.89
N ALA A 697 9.08 33.14 -17.09
CA ALA A 697 9.71 34.00 -16.08
C ALA A 697 9.22 35.46 -16.15
N ASP A 698 9.51 36.24 -15.11
CA ASP A 698 9.15 37.67 -15.04
C ASP A 698 9.78 38.45 -16.20
N GLY A 699 8.95 39.24 -16.90
CA GLY A 699 9.36 39.96 -18.11
C GLY A 699 9.18 39.17 -19.40
N GLY A 700 8.60 37.98 -19.35
CA GLY A 700 8.36 37.14 -20.52
C GLY A 700 9.68 36.66 -21.11
N VAL A 701 10.49 35.98 -20.29
CA VAL A 701 11.79 35.42 -20.69
C VAL A 701 11.89 33.97 -20.21
N PRO A 702 12.88 33.19 -20.70
CA PRO A 702 13.05 31.82 -20.24
C PRO A 702 13.36 31.78 -18.75
N ASN A 703 12.91 30.73 -18.06
CA ASN A 703 13.42 30.44 -16.73
C ASN A 703 14.94 30.20 -16.78
N SER A 704 15.63 30.37 -15.64
CA SER A 704 17.09 30.29 -15.63
C SER A 704 17.66 28.92 -15.99
N GLY A 705 16.88 27.83 -15.85
CA GLY A 705 17.24 26.50 -16.37
C GLY A 705 17.34 26.48 -17.89
N ASN A 706 16.27 26.87 -18.58
CA ASN A 706 16.27 26.98 -20.05
C ASN A 706 17.29 28.00 -20.55
N GLN A 707 17.45 29.12 -19.84
CA GLN A 707 18.50 30.09 -20.17
C GLN A 707 19.91 29.49 -20.05
N ALA A 708 20.17 28.65 -19.04
CA ALA A 708 21.46 28.00 -18.88
C ALA A 708 21.77 27.01 -20.03
N ILE A 709 20.76 26.32 -20.56
CA ILE A 709 20.91 25.48 -21.76
C ILE A 709 21.21 26.34 -23.00
N LEU A 710 20.45 27.42 -23.21
CA LEU A 710 20.62 28.33 -24.35
C LEU A 710 21.99 29.04 -24.33
N ASP A 711 22.51 29.36 -23.15
CA ASP A 711 23.84 29.97 -22.96
C ASP A 711 24.98 28.93 -23.06
N GLY A 712 24.65 27.64 -23.12
CA GLY A 712 25.58 26.52 -23.20
C GLY A 712 26.30 26.41 -24.55
N THR A 713 27.12 25.36 -24.67
CA THR A 713 27.85 25.05 -25.92
C THR A 713 27.39 23.74 -26.59
N GLY A 714 26.27 23.17 -26.10
CA GLY A 714 25.70 21.94 -26.64
C GLY A 714 25.01 22.17 -27.99
N ASP A 715 24.88 21.08 -28.74
CA ASP A 715 24.10 21.08 -29.98
C ASP A 715 22.61 21.08 -29.64
N LEU A 716 21.94 22.21 -29.85
CA LEU A 716 20.52 22.36 -29.57
C LEU A 716 19.62 21.77 -30.65
N THR A 717 20.19 21.11 -31.68
CA THR A 717 19.43 20.47 -32.74
C THR A 717 18.46 19.46 -32.16
N LEU A 718 17.17 19.67 -32.43
CA LEU A 718 16.11 18.76 -32.05
C LEU A 718 16.06 17.60 -33.03
N THR A 719 16.27 16.37 -32.56
CA THR A 719 16.21 15.18 -33.40
C THR A 719 14.83 14.55 -33.28
N VAL A 720 14.08 14.43 -34.37
CA VAL A 720 12.76 13.78 -34.41
C VAL A 720 12.76 12.75 -35.53
N THR A 721 12.97 11.48 -35.20
CA THR A 721 13.24 10.46 -36.22
C THR A 721 12.48 9.15 -36.06
N SER A 722 12.08 8.54 -37.17
CA SER A 722 11.47 7.20 -37.18
C SER A 722 10.18 7.06 -36.36
N ASN A 723 9.50 8.16 -36.00
CA ASN A 723 8.25 8.08 -35.25
C ASN A 723 7.08 7.69 -36.17
N SER A 724 6.06 7.03 -35.62
CA SER A 724 4.76 6.80 -36.28
C SER A 724 3.68 7.59 -35.57
N VAL A 725 3.03 8.52 -36.26
CA VAL A 725 1.89 9.28 -35.75
C VAL A 725 0.67 8.98 -36.62
N LEU A 726 -0.27 8.22 -36.09
CA LEU A 726 -1.41 7.70 -36.85
C LEU A 726 -2.74 8.21 -36.29
N ASN A 727 -3.72 8.42 -37.16
CA ASN A 727 -5.12 8.70 -36.82
C ASN A 727 -5.25 9.66 -35.63
N SER A 728 -4.62 10.84 -35.73
CA SER A 728 -4.65 11.86 -34.69
C SER A 728 -5.17 13.16 -35.28
N LEU A 729 -6.03 13.88 -34.56
CA LEU A 729 -6.65 15.13 -35.07
C LEU A 729 -5.57 16.16 -35.43
N GLN A 730 -4.55 16.27 -34.57
CA GLN A 730 -3.38 17.12 -34.75
C GLN A 730 -2.10 16.27 -34.60
N PRO A 731 -1.61 15.61 -35.67
CA PRO A 731 -0.45 14.72 -35.58
C PRO A 731 0.84 15.45 -35.21
N ILE A 732 1.14 16.55 -35.91
CA ILE A 732 2.31 17.41 -35.67
C ILE A 732 1.84 18.85 -35.47
N VAL A 733 2.21 19.44 -34.34
CA VAL A 733 1.74 20.77 -33.92
C VAL A 733 2.93 21.67 -33.65
N PHE A 734 3.00 22.82 -34.31
CA PHE A 734 3.85 23.94 -33.93
C PHE A 734 2.98 24.97 -33.22
N SER A 735 2.93 24.84 -31.89
CA SER A 735 2.00 25.56 -31.03
C SER A 735 2.17 27.07 -31.13
N THR A 736 1.06 27.82 -31.23
CA THR A 736 1.10 29.29 -31.03
C THR A 736 1.12 29.70 -29.58
N GLU A 737 0.87 28.75 -28.67
CA GLU A 737 0.73 29.05 -27.26
C GLU A 737 2.04 29.64 -26.74
N ILE A 738 1.90 30.80 -26.11
CA ILE A 738 2.99 31.44 -25.40
C ILE A 738 2.59 31.63 -23.94
N GLY A 739 3.58 31.60 -23.06
CA GLY A 739 3.36 31.70 -21.63
C GLY A 739 2.65 32.98 -21.25
N SER A 740 1.82 32.89 -20.22
CA SER A 740 0.97 33.99 -19.73
C SER A 740 1.73 35.25 -19.29
N ARG A 741 3.07 35.18 -19.17
CA ARG A 741 3.93 36.33 -18.84
C ARG A 741 4.55 36.99 -20.08
N ALA A 742 4.29 36.48 -21.28
CA ALA A 742 4.58 37.17 -22.53
C ALA A 742 3.72 38.43 -22.68
N PRO A 743 4.16 39.43 -23.48
CA PRO A 743 3.38 40.65 -23.69
C PRO A 743 2.23 40.50 -24.70
N VAL A 744 2.01 39.29 -25.22
CA VAL A 744 1.07 38.95 -26.30
C VAL A 744 0.37 37.63 -25.99
N GLY A 745 -0.75 37.35 -26.68
CA GLY A 745 -1.53 36.13 -26.46
C GLY A 745 -1.02 34.93 -27.24
N ASP A 746 -0.42 35.16 -28.40
CA ASP A 746 0.11 34.13 -29.30
C ASP A 746 1.52 34.51 -29.77
N CYS A 747 2.38 33.53 -30.08
CA CYS A 747 3.77 33.81 -30.47
C CYS A 747 3.94 34.44 -31.87
N ASP A 748 2.90 34.44 -32.71
CA ASP A 748 2.88 35.11 -34.01
C ASP A 748 2.74 36.65 -33.88
N GLU A 749 2.14 37.11 -32.79
CA GLU A 749 2.03 38.52 -32.40
C GLU A 749 3.36 39.11 -31.87
N LEU A 750 4.36 38.27 -31.62
CA LEU A 750 5.68 38.74 -31.19
C LEU A 750 6.36 39.55 -32.29
N THR A 751 7.00 40.64 -31.89
CA THR A 751 7.82 41.49 -32.75
C THR A 751 9.13 41.84 -32.07
N ALA A 752 10.15 42.15 -32.85
CA ALA A 752 11.43 42.68 -32.32
C ALA A 752 11.27 43.99 -31.51
N THR A 753 10.09 44.64 -31.54
CA THR A 753 9.81 45.85 -30.77
C THR A 753 9.11 45.55 -29.44
N ASN A 754 8.17 44.60 -29.39
CA ASN A 754 7.40 44.31 -28.16
C ASN A 754 8.13 43.33 -27.22
N SER A 755 8.91 42.38 -27.74
CA SER A 755 9.76 41.49 -26.96
C SER A 755 10.96 41.00 -27.79
N PRO A 756 12.09 41.73 -27.78
CA PRO A 756 13.24 41.40 -28.63
C PRO A 756 13.83 40.00 -28.38
N GLN A 757 13.83 39.53 -27.13
CA GLN A 757 14.42 38.24 -26.75
C GLN A 757 13.52 37.07 -27.16
N LEU A 758 12.22 37.10 -26.78
CA LEU A 758 11.28 36.06 -27.19
C LEU A 758 11.16 36.01 -28.71
N TYR A 759 11.03 37.16 -29.36
CA TYR A 759 10.96 37.23 -30.81
C TYR A 759 12.18 36.58 -31.48
N ALA A 760 13.38 36.74 -30.90
CA ALA A 760 14.57 36.09 -31.44
C ALA A 760 14.59 34.57 -31.25
N LEU A 761 13.96 34.06 -30.19
CA LEU A 761 13.84 32.62 -29.92
C LEU A 761 12.69 31.97 -30.71
N THR A 762 11.63 32.71 -31.03
CA THR A 762 10.44 32.20 -31.71
C THR A 762 10.41 32.50 -33.21
N LYS A 763 11.50 33.03 -33.79
CA LYS A 763 11.63 33.35 -35.22
C LYS A 763 12.91 32.79 -35.83
N ASN A 764 12.80 31.64 -36.51
CA ASN A 764 13.82 30.88 -37.22
C ASN A 764 15.06 30.58 -36.37
N PHE A 765 14.88 30.19 -35.10
CA PHE A 765 16.01 29.99 -34.19
C PHE A 765 16.49 28.55 -34.14
N PHE A 766 15.58 27.57 -34.05
CA PHE A 766 15.94 26.20 -33.73
C PHE A 766 16.11 25.33 -34.97
N VAL A 767 17.15 24.50 -34.98
CA VAL A 767 17.36 23.51 -36.04
C VAL A 767 16.67 22.21 -35.65
N ILE A 768 15.95 21.60 -36.59
CA ILE A 768 15.36 20.26 -36.42
C ILE A 768 15.94 19.30 -37.46
N ASP A 769 16.27 18.09 -37.02
CA ASP A 769 16.50 16.93 -37.87
C ASP A 769 15.24 16.07 -37.83
N PHE A 770 14.35 16.28 -38.80
CA PHE A 770 13.07 15.60 -38.93
C PHE A 770 13.19 14.52 -40.00
N ASP A 771 13.56 13.29 -39.63
CA ASP A 771 13.90 12.22 -40.56
C ASP A 771 13.05 10.95 -40.40
N ALA A 772 12.65 10.33 -41.50
CA ALA A 772 12.03 9.00 -41.50
C ALA A 772 10.75 8.87 -40.65
N ASN A 773 9.99 9.94 -40.44
CA ASN A 773 8.72 9.85 -39.68
C ASN A 773 7.56 9.41 -40.59
N VAL A 774 6.63 8.63 -40.04
CA VAL A 774 5.37 8.25 -40.68
C VAL A 774 4.24 9.04 -40.03
N ILE A 775 3.45 9.75 -40.83
CA ILE A 775 2.28 10.52 -40.41
C ILE A 775 1.11 10.07 -41.27
N ALA A 776 0.05 9.49 -40.69
CA ALA A 776 -1.08 9.04 -41.51
C ALA A 776 -2.42 9.26 -40.81
N ASN A 777 -3.31 9.99 -41.46
CA ASN A 777 -4.69 10.23 -41.05
C ASN A 777 -5.65 9.78 -42.17
N GLY A 778 -6.72 9.08 -41.81
CA GLY A 778 -7.89 8.89 -42.67
C GLY A 778 -7.65 8.09 -43.96
N PHE A 779 -7.09 6.89 -43.86
CA PHE A 779 -6.72 6.12 -45.05
C PHE A 779 -7.81 5.20 -45.64
N ASN A 780 -9.12 5.33 -45.35
CA ASN A 780 -10.25 4.83 -46.16
C ASN A 780 -11.60 4.85 -45.41
N ASP A 781 -12.71 4.77 -46.17
CA ASP A 781 -14.09 4.63 -45.67
C ASP A 781 -14.41 3.26 -45.00
N ASN A 782 -13.43 2.40 -44.71
CA ASN A 782 -13.66 1.02 -44.30
C ASN A 782 -13.07 0.68 -42.93
N ALA A 783 -13.86 0.98 -41.90
CA ALA A 783 -13.60 0.75 -40.47
C ALA A 783 -13.14 -0.67 -40.04
N SER A 784 -13.09 -1.66 -40.95
CA SER A 784 -12.71 -3.04 -40.65
C SER A 784 -11.21 -3.34 -40.81
N THR A 785 -10.41 -2.41 -41.35
CA THR A 785 -8.96 -2.55 -41.54
C THR A 785 -8.11 -1.57 -40.73
N GLU A 786 -8.73 -0.67 -39.97
CA GLU A 786 -8.08 0.44 -39.28
C GLU A 786 -8.32 0.35 -37.78
N GLY A 787 -7.37 -0.20 -37.03
CA GLY A 787 -7.52 -0.53 -35.59
C GLY A 787 -7.98 0.61 -34.68
N LEU A 788 -8.06 1.86 -35.15
CA LEU A 788 -8.60 3.03 -34.45
C LEU A 788 -9.29 3.97 -35.47
N TYR A 789 -10.57 3.75 -35.75
CA TYR A 789 -11.37 4.60 -36.64
C TYR A 789 -11.70 5.95 -35.97
N LEU A 790 -11.38 7.05 -36.62
CA LEU A 790 -11.84 8.40 -36.28
C LEU A 790 -13.07 8.72 -37.12
N ASN A 791 -14.22 8.96 -36.46
CA ASN A 791 -15.42 9.41 -37.17
C ASN A 791 -15.44 10.95 -37.26
N ALA A 792 -14.71 11.52 -38.21
CA ALA A 792 -14.74 12.96 -38.48
C ALA A 792 -15.99 13.35 -39.31
N ASP A 793 -17.19 13.13 -38.76
CA ASP A 793 -18.42 13.73 -39.31
C ASP A 793 -18.52 15.20 -38.82
N GLY A 794 -17.73 16.11 -39.38
CA GLY A 794 -17.79 17.54 -39.04
C GLY A 794 -16.74 18.39 -39.74
N ASP A 795 -16.96 19.71 -39.81
CA ASP A 795 -16.08 20.76 -40.35
C ASP A 795 -14.72 20.89 -39.60
N PHE A 796 -14.12 19.78 -39.18
CA PHE A 796 -12.77 19.75 -38.61
C PHE A 796 -11.76 19.76 -39.74
N SER A 797 -10.71 20.53 -39.57
CA SER A 797 -9.68 20.67 -40.57
C SER A 797 -8.55 19.69 -40.22
N ASP A 798 -8.54 18.53 -40.89
CA ASP A 798 -7.60 17.43 -40.64
C ASP A 798 -6.15 17.80 -41.06
N HIS A 799 -5.45 18.57 -40.23
CA HIS A 799 -4.12 19.10 -40.55
C HIS A 799 -3.01 18.15 -40.13
N SER A 800 -2.14 17.73 -41.06
CA SER A 800 -0.92 17.00 -40.69
C SER A 800 0.13 17.86 -39.98
N PHE A 801 0.12 19.17 -40.26
CA PHE A 801 0.99 20.17 -39.66
C PHE A 801 0.16 21.39 -39.33
N GLU A 802 0.05 21.72 -38.05
CA GLU A 802 -0.44 23.03 -37.62
C GLU A 802 0.77 23.96 -37.43
N TYR A 803 0.81 25.06 -38.16
CA TYR A 803 1.97 25.94 -38.21
C TYR A 803 1.58 27.40 -38.26
N ASP A 804 1.86 28.10 -37.16
CA ASP A 804 1.54 29.50 -36.98
C ASP A 804 2.68 30.30 -36.29
N CYS A 805 3.66 29.62 -35.66
CA CYS A 805 4.85 30.26 -35.08
C CYS A 805 6.14 29.78 -35.73
N ASP A 806 6.98 30.73 -36.14
CA ASP A 806 8.27 30.46 -36.81
C ASP A 806 9.38 29.96 -35.91
N LEU A 807 9.14 28.93 -35.11
CA LEU A 807 10.12 28.41 -34.16
C LEU A 807 11.36 27.82 -34.85
N ILE A 808 11.16 27.16 -36.00
CA ILE A 808 12.16 26.36 -36.69
C ILE A 808 12.93 27.19 -37.72
N ASN A 809 14.25 27.02 -37.78
CA ASN A 809 15.11 27.60 -38.82
C ASN A 809 14.99 26.80 -40.11
N HIS A 810 14.26 27.37 -41.05
CA HIS A 810 13.95 26.77 -42.34
C HIS A 810 15.15 26.50 -43.25
N THR A 811 16.24 27.25 -43.10
CA THR A 811 17.40 27.14 -43.99
C THR A 811 18.38 26.06 -43.55
N GLU A 812 18.36 25.70 -42.26
CA GLU A 812 19.32 24.77 -41.66
C GLU A 812 18.68 23.44 -41.22
N SER A 813 17.36 23.40 -41.10
CA SER A 813 16.63 22.19 -40.71
C SER A 813 16.50 21.18 -41.85
N ALA A 814 16.52 19.90 -41.50
CA ALA A 814 16.37 18.79 -42.44
C ALA A 814 14.99 18.14 -42.31
N PHE A 815 14.35 17.88 -43.45
CA PHE A 815 13.07 17.16 -43.54
C PHE A 815 13.21 15.98 -44.50
N THR A 816 13.93 14.94 -44.10
CA THR A 816 14.30 13.82 -44.97
C THR A 816 13.47 12.56 -44.75
N ASN A 817 13.23 11.78 -45.81
CA ASN A 817 12.59 10.46 -45.74
C ASN A 817 11.24 10.40 -44.98
N ASN A 818 10.54 11.51 -44.78
CA ASN A 818 9.25 11.52 -44.09
C ASN A 818 8.12 11.09 -45.03
N PHE A 819 7.16 10.35 -44.50
CA PHE A 819 6.01 9.82 -45.22
C PHE A 819 4.73 10.36 -44.57
N GLY A 820 3.90 11.08 -45.32
CA GLY A 820 2.68 11.68 -44.81
C GLY A 820 1.46 11.30 -45.65
N PHE A 821 0.30 11.18 -45.03
CA PHE A 821 -0.95 10.84 -45.70
C PHE A 821 -2.11 11.53 -45.01
N SER A 822 -2.69 12.55 -45.64
CA SER A 822 -3.86 13.24 -45.11
C SER A 822 -4.70 13.89 -46.21
N ASP A 823 -5.97 14.11 -45.90
CA ASP A 823 -6.99 14.64 -46.80
C ASP A 823 -7.22 16.16 -46.66
N SER A 824 -6.51 16.88 -45.77
CA SER A 824 -6.70 18.33 -45.59
C SER A 824 -5.42 19.14 -45.28
N TYR A 825 -5.40 20.38 -45.78
CA TYR A 825 -4.35 21.39 -45.57
C TYR A 825 -4.95 22.69 -45.04
N MET A 826 -4.41 23.21 -43.93
CA MET A 826 -4.17 24.64 -43.71
C MET A 826 -2.93 24.77 -42.81
N SER A 827 -1.86 25.38 -43.33
CA SER A 827 -1.01 26.19 -42.44
C SER A 827 -1.72 27.52 -42.26
N GLY A 828 -1.75 28.09 -41.05
CA GLY A 828 -2.22 29.47 -40.89
C GLY A 828 -1.24 30.47 -41.49
N ASP A 829 0.01 30.06 -41.77
CA ASP A 829 0.95 30.82 -42.57
C ASP A 829 0.96 30.38 -44.05
N THR A 830 0.35 31.17 -44.95
CA THR A 830 0.39 30.97 -46.40
C THR A 830 1.75 31.29 -47.04
N SER A 831 2.86 31.27 -46.28
CA SER A 831 4.18 31.67 -46.78
C SER A 831 4.80 30.62 -47.69
N ASP A 832 5.40 31.09 -48.80
CA ASP A 832 6.00 30.25 -49.85
C ASP A 832 7.19 29.40 -49.32
N ASP A 833 7.84 29.83 -48.22
CA ASP A 833 9.10 29.26 -47.72
C ASP A 833 8.95 27.82 -47.15
N TRP A 834 7.84 27.51 -46.47
CA TRP A 834 7.59 26.14 -45.95
C TRP A 834 7.26 25.14 -47.04
N VAL A 835 6.59 25.59 -48.09
CA VAL A 835 6.30 24.76 -49.27
C VAL A 835 7.62 24.37 -49.93
N ASP A 836 8.59 25.29 -50.00
CA ASP A 836 9.89 25.06 -50.65
C ASP A 836 10.81 24.07 -49.91
N ILE A 837 10.90 24.14 -48.57
CA ILE A 837 11.73 23.20 -47.76
C ILE A 837 11.20 21.77 -47.89
N ARG A 838 9.88 21.62 -47.81
CA ARG A 838 9.20 20.34 -47.98
C ARG A 838 9.47 19.73 -49.36
N ASN A 839 9.49 20.56 -50.40
CA ASN A 839 9.81 20.15 -51.78
C ASN A 839 11.26 19.71 -52.02
N LEU A 840 12.22 20.14 -51.18
CA LEU A 840 13.66 19.94 -51.43
C LEU A 840 14.19 18.59 -50.91
N ASP A 841 13.72 18.12 -49.75
CA ASP A 841 14.41 17.04 -49.01
C ASP A 841 13.54 15.83 -48.57
N GLY A 842 12.22 15.84 -48.76
CA GLY A 842 11.33 14.71 -48.42
C GLY A 842 11.27 13.59 -49.49
N ASN A 843 11.00 12.33 -49.10
CA ASN A 843 10.69 11.26 -50.05
C ASN A 843 9.24 11.41 -50.55
N GLY A 844 9.06 12.32 -51.51
CA GLY A 844 7.82 12.51 -52.27
C GLY A 844 7.73 13.95 -52.76
N GLU A 845 7.60 14.19 -54.09
CA GLU A 845 7.27 15.55 -54.55
C GLU A 845 5.93 15.95 -53.93
N PHE A 846 5.88 17.06 -53.20
CA PHE A 846 4.60 17.64 -52.83
C PHE A 846 3.95 18.11 -54.14
N ASN A 847 2.63 18.02 -54.25
CA ASN A 847 1.95 18.58 -55.42
C ASN A 847 2.18 20.12 -55.46
N THR A 848 1.69 20.80 -56.50
CA THR A 848 1.83 22.27 -56.63
C THR A 848 1.15 23.08 -55.52
N ASP A 849 0.44 22.44 -54.58
CA ASP A 849 -0.18 23.08 -53.40
C ASP A 849 0.51 22.72 -52.07
N GLY A 850 1.58 21.91 -52.07
CA GLY A 850 2.35 21.62 -50.86
C GLY A 850 1.69 20.61 -49.91
N ALA A 851 0.68 19.85 -50.36
CA ALA A 851 0.09 18.75 -49.60
C ALA A 851 0.95 17.48 -49.66
N ILE A 852 0.96 16.71 -48.57
CA ILE A 852 1.44 15.33 -48.63
C ILE A 852 0.31 14.50 -49.27
N ASP A 853 0.67 13.79 -50.33
CA ASP A 853 -0.23 13.38 -51.40
C ASP A 853 -1.51 12.65 -50.98
N GLN A 854 -2.63 13.13 -51.53
CA GLN A 854 -3.99 12.66 -51.28
C GLN A 854 -4.39 11.43 -52.10
N ASN A 855 -3.53 10.95 -53.01
CA ASN A 855 -3.70 9.64 -53.65
C ASN A 855 -2.39 9.14 -54.29
N PRO A 856 -1.53 8.41 -53.55
CA PRO A 856 -0.23 7.92 -54.04
C PRO A 856 -0.29 7.11 -55.35
N ALA A 857 -1.42 6.43 -55.60
CA ALA A 857 -1.62 5.62 -56.79
C ALA A 857 -1.77 6.44 -58.09
N ASP A 858 -2.27 7.68 -58.03
CA ASP A 858 -2.60 8.49 -59.21
C ASP A 858 -1.42 9.34 -59.72
N ASN A 859 -0.39 9.58 -58.90
CA ASN A 859 0.82 10.33 -59.29
C ASN A 859 2.07 9.44 -59.46
N GLY A 860 1.94 8.13 -59.32
CA GLY A 860 3.01 7.16 -59.55
C GLY A 860 4.03 7.03 -58.41
N LYS A 861 3.63 7.31 -57.17
CA LYS A 861 4.46 7.18 -55.97
C LYS A 861 4.05 5.97 -55.11
N GLU A 862 4.90 5.60 -54.16
CA GLU A 862 4.70 4.42 -53.31
C GLU A 862 3.62 4.66 -52.25
N VAL A 863 2.67 3.73 -52.15
CA VAL A 863 1.72 3.61 -51.03
C VAL A 863 2.47 2.97 -49.85
N PRO A 864 2.26 3.40 -48.59
CA PRO A 864 2.83 2.72 -47.44
C PRO A 864 2.49 1.25 -47.42
N GLU A 865 3.51 0.44 -47.28
CA GLU A 865 3.35 -0.96 -46.96
C GLU A 865 3.26 -1.03 -45.44
N PHE A 866 2.03 -1.00 -44.93
CA PHE A 866 1.76 -1.23 -43.52
C PHE A 866 1.55 -2.72 -43.26
N ILE A 867 2.09 -3.20 -42.13
CA ILE A 867 1.85 -4.53 -41.60
C ILE A 867 1.35 -4.41 -40.16
N THR A 868 0.67 -5.45 -39.69
CA THR A 868 0.29 -5.56 -38.28
C THR A 868 1.39 -6.31 -37.54
N ALA A 869 1.95 -5.69 -36.50
CA ALA A 869 2.88 -6.33 -35.59
C ALA A 869 2.20 -7.41 -34.73
N SER A 870 2.97 -8.23 -34.03
CA SER A 870 2.42 -9.22 -33.08
C SER A 870 1.56 -8.59 -31.99
N SER A 871 1.83 -7.32 -31.66
CA SER A 871 1.13 -6.48 -30.70
C SER A 871 -0.15 -5.83 -31.22
N THR A 872 -0.60 -6.16 -32.45
CA THR A 872 -1.73 -5.51 -33.16
C THR A 872 -1.49 -4.06 -33.57
N LEU A 873 -0.31 -3.51 -33.30
CA LEU A 873 0.12 -2.20 -33.79
C LEU A 873 0.30 -2.22 -35.31
N ILE A 874 0.11 -1.07 -35.93
CA ILE A 874 0.36 -0.87 -37.37
C ILE A 874 1.79 -0.35 -37.53
N GLU A 875 2.64 -1.11 -38.20
CA GLU A 875 4.04 -0.73 -38.45
C GLU A 875 4.30 -0.65 -39.95
N SER A 876 5.38 0.01 -40.36
CA SER A 876 5.88 -0.10 -41.73
C SER A 876 6.44 -1.50 -41.98
N ASP A 877 6.35 -2.00 -43.22
CA ASP A 877 6.97 -3.26 -43.59
C ASP A 877 8.50 -3.12 -43.46
N PRO A 878 9.17 -3.89 -42.58
CA PRO A 878 10.61 -3.84 -42.41
C PRO A 878 11.40 -4.30 -43.65
N ASN A 879 10.72 -4.86 -44.65
CA ASN A 879 11.30 -5.23 -45.95
C ASN A 879 10.93 -4.25 -47.07
N GLY A 880 10.01 -3.32 -46.81
CA GLY A 880 9.55 -2.32 -47.78
C GLY A 880 10.58 -1.21 -48.00
N ALA A 881 10.35 -0.36 -49.00
CA ALA A 881 11.18 0.81 -49.26
C ALA A 881 11.20 1.83 -48.10
N GLN A 882 10.24 1.70 -47.18
CA GLN A 882 10.04 2.54 -46.00
C GLN A 882 10.60 1.91 -44.71
N ALA A 883 11.40 0.85 -44.79
CA ALA A 883 11.91 0.07 -43.65
C ALA A 883 12.72 0.88 -42.61
N ILE A 884 13.13 2.11 -42.92
CA ILE A 884 13.81 3.04 -42.00
C ILE A 884 12.85 3.91 -41.19
N ALA A 885 11.60 4.01 -41.64
CA ALA A 885 10.57 4.84 -41.06
C ALA A 885 9.56 3.96 -40.34
N GLY A 886 9.00 4.46 -39.24
CA GLY A 886 7.95 3.77 -38.51
C GLY A 886 8.44 3.02 -37.26
N ALA A 887 7.46 2.60 -36.46
CA ALA A 887 7.61 2.06 -35.12
C ALA A 887 8.13 0.62 -35.11
N LYS A 888 9.44 0.42 -35.25
CA LYS A 888 10.04 -0.92 -35.34
C LYS A 888 10.39 -1.48 -33.97
N GLY A 889 10.04 -2.75 -33.75
CA GLY A 889 10.50 -3.50 -32.56
C GLY A 889 9.84 -3.06 -31.26
N LEU A 890 8.69 -2.40 -31.34
CA LEU A 890 7.98 -1.95 -30.16
C LEU A 890 7.27 -3.11 -29.46
N HIS A 891 7.32 -3.11 -28.13
CA HIS A 891 6.62 -4.07 -27.28
C HIS A 891 5.43 -3.41 -26.60
N TYR A 892 4.21 -3.81 -26.97
CA TYR A 892 3.00 -3.38 -26.27
C TYR A 892 2.90 -4.14 -24.94
N ILE A 893 3.10 -3.42 -23.83
CA ILE A 893 3.10 -3.99 -22.50
C ILE A 893 1.68 -4.33 -22.07
N GLN A 894 1.49 -5.55 -21.58
CA GLN A 894 0.22 -6.00 -20.99
C GLN A 894 0.26 -5.84 -19.46
N ALA A 895 -0.90 -5.68 -18.83
CA ALA A 895 -0.99 -5.55 -17.37
C ALA A 895 -0.38 -6.74 -16.60
N SER A 896 -0.35 -7.94 -17.18
CA SER A 896 0.30 -9.11 -16.58
C SER A 896 1.83 -9.09 -16.61
N GLU A 897 2.43 -8.18 -17.38
CA GLU A 897 3.89 -8.05 -17.54
C GLU A 897 4.51 -7.01 -16.61
N VAL A 898 3.70 -6.24 -15.89
CA VAL A 898 4.18 -5.16 -15.01
C VAL A 898 3.38 -5.11 -13.71
N GLY A 899 3.81 -4.28 -12.77
CA GLY A 899 3.21 -4.20 -11.44
C GLY A 899 3.57 -5.38 -10.54
N VAL A 900 2.86 -5.47 -9.42
CA VAL A 900 3.17 -6.42 -8.34
C VAL A 900 3.09 -7.87 -8.83
N GLY A 901 4.11 -8.67 -8.50
CA GLY A 901 4.23 -10.08 -8.86
C GLY A 901 4.74 -10.34 -10.29
N SER A 902 4.93 -9.30 -11.11
CA SER A 902 5.50 -9.47 -12.44
C SER A 902 6.96 -9.94 -12.36
N THR A 903 7.30 -10.87 -13.26
CA THR A 903 8.67 -11.35 -13.50
C THR A 903 9.16 -11.05 -14.91
N TRP A 904 8.35 -10.35 -15.72
CA TRP A 904 8.71 -10.03 -17.09
C TRP A 904 9.87 -9.04 -17.14
N VAL A 905 10.78 -9.26 -18.08
CA VAL A 905 11.94 -8.40 -18.34
C VAL A 905 11.94 -8.13 -19.83
N ALA A 906 12.07 -6.87 -20.23
CA ALA A 906 12.15 -6.49 -21.63
C ALA A 906 13.42 -7.11 -22.25
N ASN A 907 13.29 -7.72 -23.44
CA ASN A 907 14.45 -8.11 -24.22
C ASN A 907 14.93 -6.87 -25.00
N ASP A 908 16.13 -6.39 -24.71
CA ASP A 908 16.76 -5.30 -25.48
C ASP A 908 17.23 -5.84 -26.86
N GLU A 909 16.30 -6.17 -27.76
CA GLU A 909 16.59 -6.51 -29.17
C GLU A 909 16.53 -5.32 -30.12
#